data_AF-A0A9P7QMX2-F1
#
_entry.id   AF-A0A9P7QMX2-F1
#
_cell.length_a   1.000
_cell.length_b   1.000
_cell.length_c   1.000
_cell.angle_alpha   90.00
_cell.angle_beta   90.00
_cell.angle_gamma   90.00
#
_symmetry.space_group_name_H-M   'P 1'
#
loop_
_entity.id
_entity.type
_entity.pdbx_description
1 polymer ?
#
loop_
_entity_poly.entity_id
_entity_poly.type
_entity_poly.pdbx_seq_one_letter_code
_entity_poly.pdbx_strand_id
1 'polypeptide(L)'
;MPRQYVLFGRLLPRFTARRLMLVLVGISVLAITLIWTLLSGVPSSPSLSVYDTKIAPHVAHLPHVSDSLSKSFLNPFRQKSHRPPHDEKDEHAGSSWLADLSWLKVPFSSAFTIDDDRALLPPLKPRQPIYCYYDATAKKSRQEKDAESELLLTWRRAWWAKGFRPIILSASEAMNNPSYSILQRLKVDANLKEDLMRWLAWETMEGGILSSYTLLPTVPKEDPLLAYLRRGEFPHLTRWKDLDDALFTGQKDHVRSAFQAIINAEPTKLEAAKSLIEIVPNEVFLVDKAVMPLASYTQDIISKKFPRVAEALKTSKAAGLVSLNKLITTHLHVAWQNRFSDGIQVLKPFPEHMSTLVGNALQLARQLATCSDSPMPGTCPPNLAKCTPCVAMSPMSVTTPARFHNVSKVFTIGTVPHPWTRTLLADLRPSFNASWIRQESPRDAWTMAVSQDLLGTGVSSTKRLMNLKEAVAGDYATANSLWVAAEKDMPTDMSWYFGFAIPEKGLQDGQAVAPVPADRQPDKKQKKPHRNTGPVVSPKEKAIEQPLIDEAKRVIALRRSTDESKLRASLEAWNMADTEIWKFVRAFQSRRHKEREQWEKMESQYSSGSGTEKGRSAWNRWQDGKEHQGEPPKQTSASKA
;
A
#
# COMPACT_ATOMS: atom_id res chain seq x y z
N MET A 1 -30.89 -29.55 52.02
CA MET A 1 -30.94 -28.10 52.32
C MET A 1 -31.24 -27.35 51.03
N PRO A 2 -32.25 -26.46 50.97
CA PRO A 2 -32.61 -25.77 49.72
C PRO A 2 -31.61 -24.65 49.39
N ARG A 3 -31.20 -24.56 48.12
CA ARG A 3 -30.22 -23.59 47.59
C ARG A 3 -30.76 -22.15 47.68
N GLN A 4 -29.92 -21.24 48.19
CA GLN A 4 -30.22 -19.82 48.36
C GLN A 4 -29.44 -19.03 47.30
N TYR A 5 -30.14 -18.22 46.48
CA TYR A 5 -29.55 -17.53 45.33
C TYR A 5 -29.11 -16.10 45.69
N VAL A 6 -27.97 -15.69 45.12
CA VAL A 6 -27.33 -14.37 45.35
C VAL A 6 -27.30 -13.60 44.03
N LEU A 7 -27.70 -12.32 44.06
CA LEU A 7 -27.62 -11.42 42.90
C LEU A 7 -26.96 -10.11 43.35
N PHE A 8 -25.95 -9.65 42.61
CA PHE A 8 -25.17 -8.44 42.91
C PHE A 8 -24.66 -8.35 44.37
N GLY A 9 -24.12 -9.47 44.88
CA GLY A 9 -23.50 -9.52 46.20
C GLY A 9 -24.46 -9.37 47.39
N ARG A 10 -25.77 -9.36 47.16
CA ARG A 10 -26.79 -9.38 48.23
C ARG A 10 -27.63 -10.64 48.16
N LEU A 11 -27.90 -11.22 49.33
CA LEU A 11 -28.79 -12.38 49.46
C LEU A 11 -30.18 -11.97 49.00
N LEU A 12 -30.74 -12.69 48.01
CA LEU A 12 -32.10 -12.41 47.57
C LEU A 12 -33.06 -12.76 48.72
N PRO A 13 -33.90 -11.83 49.19
CA PRO A 13 -34.88 -12.13 50.23
C PRO A 13 -35.86 -13.18 49.70
N ARG A 14 -36.24 -14.12 50.57
CA ARG A 14 -37.17 -15.21 50.20
C ARG A 14 -38.46 -14.60 49.61
N PHE A 15 -38.74 -14.93 48.35
CA PHE A 15 -39.96 -14.52 47.68
C PHE A 15 -41.16 -15.19 48.36
N THR A 16 -41.89 -14.44 49.19
CA THR A 16 -43.15 -14.91 49.77
C THR A 16 -44.26 -14.79 48.72
N ALA A 17 -45.20 -15.75 48.70
CA ALA A 17 -46.29 -15.81 47.72
C ALA A 17 -47.07 -14.47 47.58
N ARG A 18 -47.16 -13.68 48.66
CA ARG A 18 -47.76 -12.35 48.67
C ARG A 18 -47.04 -11.33 47.77
N ARG A 19 -45.71 -11.37 47.71
CA ARG A 19 -44.91 -10.46 46.87
C ARG A 19 -44.94 -10.86 45.40
N LEU A 20 -45.02 -12.16 45.10
CA LEU A 20 -45.22 -12.66 43.73
C LEU A 20 -46.59 -12.22 43.19
N MET A 21 -47.64 -12.31 44.00
CA MET A 21 -48.98 -11.84 43.60
C MET A 21 -49.01 -10.34 43.30
N LEU A 22 -48.33 -9.51 44.10
CA LEU A 22 -48.25 -8.07 43.82
C LEU A 22 -47.48 -7.75 42.54
N VAL A 23 -46.39 -8.48 42.25
CA VAL A 23 -45.63 -8.31 41.00
C VAL A 23 -46.46 -8.76 39.80
N LEU A 24 -47.17 -9.89 39.89
CA LEU A 24 -48.04 -10.38 38.83
C LEU A 24 -49.20 -9.41 38.57
N VAL A 25 -49.84 -8.87 39.61
CA VAL A 25 -50.87 -7.84 39.46
C VAL A 25 -50.30 -6.58 38.79
N GLY A 26 -49.10 -6.15 39.19
CA GLY A 26 -48.42 -5.01 38.54
C GLY A 26 -48.14 -5.23 37.05
N ILE A 27 -47.66 -6.42 36.68
CA ILE A 27 -47.44 -6.79 35.26
C ILE A 27 -48.77 -6.88 34.50
N SER A 28 -49.83 -7.36 35.14
CA SER A 28 -51.16 -7.47 34.55
C SER A 28 -51.73 -6.09 34.22
N VAL A 29 -51.62 -5.14 35.15
CA VAL A 29 -52.05 -3.75 34.94
C VAL A 29 -51.23 -3.09 33.83
N LEU A 30 -49.91 -3.31 33.82
CA LEU A 30 -49.04 -2.78 32.77
C LEU A 30 -49.42 -3.34 31.38
N ALA A 31 -49.68 -4.64 31.28
CA ALA A 31 -50.12 -5.28 30.04
C ALA A 31 -51.47 -4.73 29.55
N ILE A 32 -52.43 -4.52 30.45
CA ILE A 32 -53.73 -3.94 30.10
C ILE A 32 -53.57 -2.50 29.62
N THR A 33 -52.73 -1.69 30.27
CA THR A 33 -52.45 -0.31 29.81
C THR A 33 -51.78 -0.28 28.44
N LEU A 34 -50.84 -1.18 28.16
CA LEU A 34 -50.17 -1.29 26.86
C LEU A 34 -51.16 -1.70 25.76
N ILE A 35 -52.05 -2.66 26.02
CA ILE A 35 -53.09 -3.07 25.08
C ILE A 35 -54.04 -1.90 24.77
N TRP A 36 -54.47 -1.14 25.78
CA TRP A 36 -55.34 0.04 25.57
C TRP A 36 -54.65 1.15 24.77
N THR A 37 -53.35 1.38 24.99
CA THR A 37 -52.58 2.36 24.19
C THR A 37 -52.35 1.92 22.75
N LEU A 38 -52.29 0.60 22.49
CA LEU A 38 -52.08 0.06 21.14
C LEU A 38 -53.38 -0.02 20.31
N LEU A 39 -54.55 -0.21 20.94
CA LEU A 39 -55.85 -0.18 20.23
C LEU A 39 -56.34 1.24 19.90
N SER A 40 -55.84 2.26 20.60
CA SER A 40 -56.20 3.68 20.35
C SER A 40 -55.43 4.31 19.16
N GLY A 41 -54.54 3.55 18.52
CA GLY A 41 -53.60 4.03 17.49
C GLY A 41 -53.71 3.33 16.14
N VAL A 42 -54.82 2.65 15.82
CA VAL A 42 -55.05 2.07 14.49
C VAL A 42 -55.89 3.06 13.66
N PRO A 43 -55.30 3.86 12.75
CA PRO A 43 -56.10 4.61 11.80
C PRO A 43 -56.78 3.64 10.83
N SER A 44 -58.08 3.83 10.62
CA SER A 44 -58.83 3.22 9.54
C SER A 44 -58.17 3.56 8.21
N SER A 45 -57.95 2.56 7.37
CA SER A 45 -57.36 2.65 6.03
C SER A 45 -57.96 3.80 5.22
N PRO A 46 -57.18 4.70 4.59
CA PRO A 46 -57.75 5.68 3.69
C PRO A 46 -57.90 5.07 2.28
N SER A 47 -59.12 5.12 1.75
CA SER A 47 -59.41 4.89 0.34
C SER A 47 -58.80 6.02 -0.51
N LEU A 48 -58.11 5.64 -1.60
CA LEU A 48 -57.57 6.53 -2.63
C LEU A 48 -58.70 7.08 -3.51
N SER A 49 -59.40 8.10 -3.05
CA SER A 49 -60.09 9.06 -3.92
C SER A 49 -60.42 10.30 -3.10
N VAL A 50 -60.36 11.47 -3.74
CA VAL A 50 -60.68 12.79 -3.18
C VAL A 50 -59.52 13.49 -2.44
N TYR A 51 -58.52 13.91 -3.23
CA TYR A 51 -57.91 15.23 -3.00
C TYR A 51 -57.87 15.94 -4.34
N ASP A 52 -58.96 16.63 -4.65
CA ASP A 52 -58.92 17.76 -5.55
C ASP A 52 -59.55 18.96 -4.83
N THR A 53 -58.90 20.10 -5.01
CA THR A 53 -59.30 21.47 -4.66
C THR A 53 -59.15 21.98 -3.20
N LYS A 54 -58.31 23.03 -3.13
CA LYS A 54 -58.37 24.24 -2.27
C LYS A 54 -57.70 24.19 -0.90
N ILE A 55 -56.48 24.70 -0.91
CA ILE A 55 -55.69 25.21 0.22
C ILE A 55 -56.42 26.44 0.82
N ALA A 56 -56.68 26.40 2.12
CA ALA A 56 -56.92 27.57 2.97
C ALA A 56 -56.04 27.46 4.23
N PRO A 57 -55.51 28.58 4.77
CA PRO A 57 -54.36 28.56 5.68
C PRO A 57 -54.80 28.74 7.14
N HIS A 58 -55.06 27.66 7.86
CA HIS A 58 -55.15 27.71 9.33
C HIS A 58 -54.54 26.44 9.93
N VAL A 59 -53.21 26.41 10.00
CA VAL A 59 -52.50 25.41 10.79
C VAL A 59 -52.37 25.95 12.21
N ALA A 60 -53.07 25.30 13.14
CA ALA A 60 -52.88 25.49 14.57
C ALA A 60 -51.40 25.27 14.94
N HIS A 61 -50.85 26.19 15.72
CA HIS A 61 -49.50 26.09 16.27
C HIS A 61 -49.33 24.78 17.05
N LEU A 62 -48.68 23.79 16.42
CA LEU A 62 -48.10 22.66 17.13
C LEU A 62 -46.95 23.19 18.00
N PRO A 63 -46.89 22.86 19.30
CA PRO A 63 -45.79 23.31 20.15
C PRO A 63 -44.48 22.73 19.62
N HIS A 64 -43.59 23.62 19.21
CA HIS A 64 -42.24 23.31 18.78
C HIS A 64 -41.54 22.56 19.92
N VAL A 65 -41.21 21.28 19.71
CA VAL A 65 -40.41 20.50 20.65
C VAL A 65 -39.00 21.08 20.62
N SER A 66 -38.83 22.10 21.46
CA SER A 66 -37.61 22.73 21.98
C SER A 66 -36.36 22.69 21.10
N ASP A 67 -35.92 23.88 20.68
CA ASP A 67 -34.58 24.22 20.19
C ASP A 67 -33.41 23.79 21.10
N SER A 68 -33.70 23.21 22.27
CA SER A 68 -32.71 22.72 23.23
C SER A 68 -32.05 21.40 22.79
N LEU A 69 -32.77 20.53 22.08
CA LEU A 69 -32.19 19.28 21.56
C LEU A 69 -31.51 19.49 20.21
N SER A 70 -32.00 20.41 19.37
CA SER A 70 -31.38 20.72 18.07
C SER A 70 -29.97 21.30 18.19
N LYS A 71 -29.69 22.04 19.27
CA LYS A 71 -28.39 22.68 19.56
C LYS A 71 -27.41 21.84 20.39
N SER A 72 -27.86 20.72 20.95
CA SER A 72 -27.01 19.86 21.79
C SER A 72 -25.92 19.16 20.96
N PHE A 73 -24.70 19.08 21.49
CA PHE A 73 -23.60 18.27 20.92
C PHE A 73 -23.98 16.78 20.78
N LEU A 74 -24.95 16.32 21.57
CA LEU A 74 -25.43 14.94 21.56
C LEU A 74 -26.53 14.67 20.52
N ASN A 75 -26.91 15.64 19.69
CA ASN A 75 -27.91 15.45 18.64
C ASN A 75 -27.30 14.78 17.39
N PRO A 76 -27.66 13.53 17.07
CA PRO A 76 -27.15 12.83 15.89
C PRO A 76 -27.67 13.42 14.56
N PHE A 77 -28.67 14.32 14.61
CA PHE A 77 -29.25 14.98 13.44
C PHE A 77 -28.86 16.46 13.32
N ARG A 78 -27.88 16.94 14.10
CA ARG A 78 -27.40 18.32 13.98
C ARG A 78 -26.76 18.54 12.61
N GLN A 79 -27.37 19.38 11.78
CA GLN A 79 -26.76 19.83 10.54
C GLN A 79 -25.51 20.67 10.87
N LYS A 80 -24.35 20.26 10.35
CA LYS A 80 -23.13 21.05 10.46
C LYS A 80 -23.33 22.34 9.67
N SER A 81 -23.22 23.48 10.33
CA SER A 81 -23.54 24.80 9.75
C SER A 81 -22.47 25.32 8.77
N HIS A 82 -21.27 24.73 8.77
CA HIS A 82 -20.15 25.19 7.92
C HIS A 82 -19.52 24.02 7.18
N ARG A 83 -19.23 24.23 5.89
CA ARG A 83 -18.41 23.31 5.09
C ARG A 83 -17.04 23.19 5.76
N PRO A 84 -16.50 21.96 5.96
CA PRO A 84 -15.14 21.79 6.43
C PRO A 84 -14.16 22.58 5.54
N PRO A 85 -13.09 23.14 6.11
CA PRO A 85 -12.12 23.91 5.34
C PRO A 85 -11.56 23.09 4.18
N HIS A 86 -11.32 23.79 3.09
CA HIS A 86 -10.72 23.25 1.88
C HIS A 86 -9.23 23.62 1.87
N ASP A 87 -8.35 22.62 1.84
CA ASP A 87 -6.90 22.80 1.74
C ASP A 87 -6.43 22.24 0.39
N GLU A 88 -5.56 22.96 -0.32
CA GLU A 88 -4.94 22.47 -1.57
C GLU A 88 -4.15 21.17 -1.34
N LYS A 89 -3.73 20.90 -0.10
CA LYS A 89 -3.11 19.63 0.30
C LYS A 89 -4.05 18.43 0.21
N ASP A 90 -5.35 18.66 0.16
CA ASP A 90 -6.38 17.62 0.12
C ASP A 90 -6.95 17.35 -1.29
N GLU A 91 -6.35 17.93 -2.34
CA GLU A 91 -6.75 17.70 -3.73
C GLU A 91 -5.59 17.21 -4.60
N HIS A 92 -5.86 16.27 -5.50
CA HIS A 92 -4.89 15.83 -6.50
C HIS A 92 -5.54 15.10 -7.69
N ALA A 93 -5.07 15.40 -8.91
CA ALA A 93 -5.51 14.76 -10.15
C ALA A 93 -7.05 14.71 -10.31
N GLY A 94 -7.70 15.84 -9.96
CA GLY A 94 -9.15 16.01 -10.05
C GLY A 94 -9.96 15.19 -9.05
N SER A 95 -9.36 14.78 -7.92
CA SER A 95 -10.07 14.16 -6.79
C SER A 95 -9.74 14.95 -5.53
N SER A 96 -10.73 15.18 -4.67
CA SER A 96 -10.57 15.85 -3.37
C SER A 96 -10.98 14.90 -2.23
N TRP A 97 -10.36 15.06 -1.06
CA TRP A 97 -10.69 14.26 0.10
C TRP A 97 -10.64 15.03 1.41
N LEU A 98 -11.25 14.49 2.45
CA LEU A 98 -11.06 14.89 3.83
C LEU A 98 -10.52 13.69 4.60
N ALA A 99 -9.45 13.89 5.37
CA ALA A 99 -8.86 12.85 6.18
C ALA A 99 -9.41 12.91 7.61
N ASP A 100 -10.10 11.87 8.08
CA ASP A 100 -10.65 11.84 9.44
C ASP A 100 -10.77 10.41 9.99
N LEU A 101 -10.58 10.23 11.31
CA LEU A 101 -10.68 8.92 11.98
C LEU A 101 -12.10 8.34 11.95
N SER A 102 -13.12 9.16 11.70
CA SER A 102 -14.52 8.75 11.56
C SER A 102 -14.88 8.18 10.18
N TRP A 103 -13.92 7.99 9.28
CA TRP A 103 -14.16 7.45 7.93
C TRP A 103 -14.89 6.09 7.89
N LEU A 104 -14.75 5.26 8.94
CA LEU A 104 -15.50 4.00 9.12
C LEU A 104 -16.77 4.12 9.99
N LYS A 105 -17.14 5.33 10.43
CA LYS A 105 -18.37 5.59 11.20
C LYS A 105 -19.51 6.09 10.34
N VAL A 106 -19.20 6.69 9.19
CA VAL A 106 -20.19 7.25 8.26
C VAL A 106 -20.09 6.60 6.88
N PRO A 107 -21.22 6.17 6.29
CA PRO A 107 -21.21 5.50 5.00
C PRO A 107 -20.91 6.43 3.84
N PHE A 108 -21.55 7.58 3.79
CA PHE A 108 -21.44 8.52 2.69
C PHE A 108 -20.55 9.69 3.10
N SER A 109 -19.62 10.07 2.23
CA SER A 109 -18.67 11.14 2.52
C SER A 109 -19.38 12.49 2.66
N SER A 110 -20.41 12.73 1.83
CA SER A 110 -21.22 13.95 1.84
C SER A 110 -21.92 14.23 3.16
N ALA A 111 -22.25 13.20 3.95
CA ALA A 111 -22.83 13.37 5.28
C ALA A 111 -21.88 14.10 6.25
N PHE A 112 -20.57 14.04 5.99
CA PHE A 112 -19.55 14.69 6.81
C PHE A 112 -18.93 15.90 6.12
N THR A 113 -18.65 15.81 4.81
CA THR A 113 -18.00 16.86 4.02
C THR A 113 -18.96 17.97 3.60
N ILE A 114 -20.28 17.70 3.53
CA ILE A 114 -21.31 18.58 2.92
C ILE A 114 -21.11 18.77 1.40
N ASP A 115 -19.99 18.30 0.86
CA ASP A 115 -19.59 18.36 -0.53
C ASP A 115 -19.63 16.96 -1.14
N ASP A 116 -20.47 16.80 -2.16
CA ASP A 116 -20.69 15.51 -2.81
C ASP A 116 -19.46 15.03 -3.59
N ASP A 117 -18.56 15.91 -4.00
CA ASP A 117 -17.38 15.55 -4.79
C ASP A 117 -16.17 15.16 -3.91
N ARG A 118 -16.23 15.43 -2.59
CA ARG A 118 -15.14 15.19 -1.64
C ARG A 118 -15.30 13.86 -0.90
N ALA A 119 -14.30 12.99 -1.01
CA ALA A 119 -14.31 11.68 -0.33
C ALA A 119 -13.75 11.75 1.11
N LEU A 120 -14.32 11.01 2.05
CA LEU A 120 -13.83 10.88 3.41
C LEU A 120 -12.87 9.68 3.50
N LEU A 121 -11.58 9.94 3.74
CA LEU A 121 -10.52 8.93 3.78
C LEU A 121 -9.97 8.73 5.20
N PRO A 122 -9.38 7.57 5.53
CA PRO A 122 -8.61 7.40 6.76
C PRO A 122 -7.43 8.38 6.79
N PRO A 123 -7.01 8.90 7.96
CA PRO A 123 -5.81 9.71 8.06
C PRO A 123 -4.58 9.01 7.49
N LEU A 124 -3.73 9.76 6.79
CA LEU A 124 -2.48 9.23 6.27
C LEU A 124 -1.54 8.96 7.44
N LYS A 125 -1.10 7.71 7.58
CA LYS A 125 -0.15 7.33 8.63
C LYS A 125 1.22 7.90 8.29
N PRO A 126 1.92 8.55 9.24
CA PRO A 126 3.27 9.02 8.99
C PRO A 126 4.19 7.84 8.73
N ARG A 127 5.03 7.96 7.70
CA ARG A 127 6.05 6.97 7.35
C ARG A 127 7.34 7.32 8.08
N GLN A 128 7.89 6.36 8.81
CA GLN A 128 9.18 6.54 9.46
C GLN A 128 10.29 6.67 8.41
N PRO A 129 11.22 7.63 8.56
CA PRO A 129 12.36 7.71 7.68
C PRO A 129 13.28 6.51 7.89
N ILE A 130 13.79 5.99 6.78
CA ILE A 130 14.87 5.02 6.78
C ILE A 130 16.01 5.55 5.92
N TYR A 131 17.19 5.54 6.49
CA TYR A 131 18.38 6.12 5.90
C TYR A 131 19.27 5.03 5.30
N CYS A 132 19.87 5.30 4.16
CA CYS A 132 21.07 4.60 3.72
C CYS A 132 22.13 5.64 3.35
N TYR A 133 23.39 5.30 3.54
CA TYR A 133 24.49 6.17 3.16
C TYR A 133 25.06 5.73 1.80
N TYR A 134 25.28 6.71 0.92
CA TYR A 134 25.89 6.52 -0.37
C TYR A 134 26.81 7.69 -0.71
N ASP A 135 28.10 7.42 -0.84
CA ASP A 135 29.08 8.41 -1.27
C ASP A 135 29.18 8.46 -2.80
N ALA A 136 28.55 9.48 -3.38
CA ALA A 136 28.62 9.77 -4.81
C ALA A 136 29.95 10.45 -5.24
N THR A 137 30.71 10.99 -4.28
CA THR A 137 31.99 11.68 -4.52
C THR A 137 33.17 10.72 -4.65
N ALA A 138 32.99 9.46 -4.23
CA ALA A 138 33.98 8.42 -4.40
C ALA A 138 34.35 8.25 -5.89
N LYS A 139 35.65 8.15 -6.16
CA LYS A 139 36.20 7.93 -7.50
C LYS A 139 35.79 6.54 -8.00
N LYS A 140 34.79 6.49 -8.88
CA LYS A 140 34.20 5.27 -9.46
C LYS A 140 33.92 5.52 -10.93
N SER A 141 33.96 4.46 -11.74
CA SER A 141 33.58 4.55 -13.15
C SER A 141 32.11 4.95 -13.29
N ARG A 142 31.76 5.63 -14.40
CA ARG A 142 30.36 6.01 -14.68
C ARG A 142 29.42 4.81 -14.66
N GLN A 143 29.86 3.68 -15.20
CA GLN A 143 29.09 2.44 -15.25
C GLN A 143 28.82 1.87 -13.86
N GLU A 144 29.79 1.95 -12.94
CA GLU A 144 29.58 1.59 -11.54
C GLU A 144 28.57 2.51 -10.86
N LYS A 145 28.72 3.84 -11.00
CA LYS A 145 27.79 4.79 -10.39
C LYS A 145 26.36 4.65 -10.93
N ASP A 146 26.19 4.37 -12.23
CA ASP A 146 24.87 4.08 -12.81
C ASP A 146 24.31 2.75 -12.25
N ALA A 147 25.11 1.70 -12.10
CA ALA A 147 24.67 0.41 -11.53
C ALA A 147 24.31 0.51 -10.03
N GLU A 148 25.08 1.27 -9.25
CA GLU A 148 24.76 1.58 -7.85
C GLU A 148 23.46 2.39 -7.73
N SER A 149 23.26 3.38 -8.61
CA SER A 149 22.02 4.16 -8.66
C SER A 149 20.78 3.27 -8.91
N GLU A 150 20.86 2.31 -9.82
CA GLU A 150 19.76 1.36 -10.06
C GLU A 150 19.46 0.47 -8.83
N LEU A 151 20.51 0.04 -8.12
CA LEU A 151 20.35 -0.73 -6.88
C LEU A 151 19.70 0.11 -5.78
N LEU A 152 20.09 1.38 -5.65
CA LEU A 152 19.49 2.33 -4.71
C LEU A 152 18.01 2.59 -5.03
N LEU A 153 17.63 2.66 -6.31
CA LEU A 153 16.23 2.77 -6.72
C LEU A 153 15.42 1.54 -6.29
N THR A 154 15.97 0.33 -6.45
CA THR A 154 15.35 -0.92 -5.95
C THR A 154 15.18 -0.88 -4.43
N TRP A 155 16.20 -0.46 -3.69
CA TRP A 155 16.13 -0.29 -2.23
C TRP A 155 15.01 0.68 -1.82
N ARG A 156 14.92 1.84 -2.48
CA ARG A 156 13.85 2.83 -2.22
C ARG A 156 12.47 2.24 -2.45
N ARG A 157 12.24 1.60 -3.61
CA ARG A 157 10.96 0.97 -3.93
C ARG A 157 10.57 -0.06 -2.86
N ALA A 158 11.50 -0.92 -2.48
CA ALA A 158 11.25 -1.98 -1.51
C ALA A 158 10.85 -1.43 -0.14
N TRP A 159 11.57 -0.44 0.38
CA TRP A 159 11.25 0.17 1.67
C TRP A 159 9.98 1.04 1.63
N TRP A 160 9.76 1.75 0.52
CA TRP A 160 8.51 2.50 0.29
C TRP A 160 7.29 1.59 0.34
N ALA A 161 7.31 0.44 -0.35
CA ALA A 161 6.20 -0.50 -0.34
C ALA A 161 5.85 -1.04 1.07
N LYS A 162 6.83 -1.04 1.99
CA LYS A 162 6.66 -1.50 3.38
C LYS A 162 6.20 -0.42 4.36
N GLY A 163 5.96 0.81 3.89
CA GLY A 163 5.45 1.91 4.71
C GLY A 163 6.53 2.81 5.29
N PHE A 164 7.74 2.82 4.72
CA PHE A 164 8.82 3.72 5.14
C PHE A 164 9.02 4.85 4.15
N ARG A 165 9.78 5.87 4.59
CA ARG A 165 10.24 6.99 3.78
C ARG A 165 11.75 6.81 3.55
N PRO A 166 12.18 6.20 2.44
CA PRO A 166 13.60 6.00 2.18
C PRO A 166 14.28 7.33 1.84
N ILE A 167 15.46 7.57 2.42
CA ILE A 167 16.27 8.78 2.24
C ILE A 167 17.72 8.34 2.05
N ILE A 168 18.38 8.85 1.02
CA ILE A 168 19.80 8.56 0.74
C ILE A 168 20.65 9.70 1.28
N LEU A 169 21.40 9.41 2.32
CA LEU A 169 22.40 10.30 2.88
C LEU A 169 23.68 10.22 2.06
N SER A 170 24.34 11.35 1.92
CA SER A 170 25.57 11.50 1.17
C SER A 170 26.64 12.18 2.01
N ALA A 171 27.82 12.39 1.42
CA ALA A 171 28.93 13.03 2.11
C ALA A 171 28.58 14.46 2.57
N SER A 172 27.64 15.16 1.94
CA SER A 172 27.23 16.51 2.38
C SER A 172 26.59 16.50 3.76
N GLU A 173 25.75 15.51 4.07
CA GLU A 173 25.10 15.40 5.38
C GLU A 173 26.12 15.10 6.48
N ALA A 174 27.16 14.32 6.18
CA ALA A 174 28.27 14.07 7.09
C ALA A 174 29.12 15.33 7.31
N MET A 175 29.42 16.09 6.24
CA MET A 175 30.22 17.32 6.30
C MET A 175 29.54 18.45 7.09
N ASN A 176 28.21 18.47 7.13
CA ASN A 176 27.43 19.42 7.93
C ASN A 176 27.44 19.09 9.43
N ASN A 177 27.94 17.92 9.83
CA ASN A 177 28.02 17.54 11.24
C ASN A 177 29.16 18.31 11.94
N PRO A 178 28.95 18.91 13.13
CA PRO A 178 30.00 19.60 13.89
C PRO A 178 31.26 18.75 14.16
N SER A 179 31.09 17.44 14.32
CA SER A 179 32.15 16.47 14.61
C SER A 179 32.99 16.10 13.38
N TYR A 180 32.61 16.56 12.17
CA TYR A 180 33.35 16.28 10.94
C TYR A 180 34.79 16.82 10.97
N SER A 181 34.99 17.98 11.59
CA SER A 181 36.33 18.59 11.74
C SER A 181 37.29 17.72 12.56
N ILE A 182 36.77 16.95 13.52
CA ILE A 182 37.53 16.00 14.34
C ILE A 182 37.92 14.80 13.48
N LEU A 183 36.96 14.26 12.71
CA LEU A 183 37.18 13.13 11.80
C LEU A 183 38.27 13.41 10.77
N GLN A 184 38.33 14.62 10.22
CA GLN A 184 39.37 15.00 9.26
C GLN A 184 40.80 14.92 9.83
N ARG A 185 40.95 15.08 11.15
CA ARG A 185 42.25 15.04 11.84
C ARG A 185 42.67 13.62 12.22
N LEU A 186 41.72 12.68 12.28
CA LEU A 186 41.99 11.28 12.57
C LEU A 186 42.68 10.61 11.37
N LYS A 187 43.79 9.93 11.64
CA LYS A 187 44.45 9.06 10.66
C LYS A 187 43.86 7.66 10.80
N VAL A 188 42.95 7.31 9.91
CA VAL A 188 42.23 6.03 9.90
C VAL A 188 42.24 5.43 8.50
N ASP A 189 42.02 4.11 8.41
CA ASP A 189 41.83 3.41 7.15
C ASP A 189 40.66 4.00 6.32
N ALA A 190 40.71 3.83 5.00
CA ALA A 190 39.69 4.34 4.09
C ALA A 190 38.29 3.75 4.37
N ASN A 191 38.19 2.46 4.73
CA ASN A 191 36.91 1.82 5.01
C ASN A 191 36.32 2.32 6.33
N LEU A 192 37.17 2.45 7.35
CA LEU A 192 36.75 3.02 8.63
C LEU A 192 36.33 4.49 8.46
N LYS A 193 37.02 5.25 7.62
CA LYS A 193 36.63 6.63 7.29
C LYS A 193 35.26 6.69 6.62
N GLU A 194 34.97 5.82 5.67
CA GLU A 194 33.65 5.73 5.02
C GLU A 194 32.56 5.38 6.03
N ASP A 195 32.83 4.43 6.93
CA ASP A 195 31.89 4.05 7.99
C ASP A 195 31.63 5.21 8.97
N LEU A 196 32.67 5.91 9.40
CA LEU A 196 32.52 7.08 10.27
C LEU A 196 31.74 8.21 9.58
N MET A 197 31.93 8.42 8.28
CA MET A 197 31.13 9.36 7.49
C MET A 197 29.64 8.95 7.45
N ARG A 198 29.37 7.66 7.26
CA ARG A 198 28.01 7.09 7.33
C ARG A 198 27.33 7.39 8.67
N TRP A 199 28.05 7.23 9.78
CA TRP A 199 27.52 7.50 11.12
C TRP A 199 27.33 8.99 11.41
N LEU A 200 28.25 9.85 10.97
CA LEU A 200 28.08 11.31 11.09
C LEU A 200 26.87 11.81 10.32
N ALA A 201 26.67 11.32 9.08
CA ALA A 201 25.50 11.65 8.29
C ALA A 201 24.21 11.22 9.00
N TRP A 202 24.21 10.04 9.63
CA TRP A 202 23.07 9.55 10.38
C TRP A 202 22.78 10.37 11.65
N GLU A 203 23.82 10.79 12.38
CA GLU A 203 23.67 11.68 13.53
C GLU A 203 23.10 13.06 13.13
N THR A 204 23.49 13.60 11.96
CA THR A 204 22.93 14.84 11.41
C THR A 204 21.42 14.75 11.21
N MET A 205 20.90 13.55 10.93
CA MET A 205 19.46 13.28 10.79
C MET A 205 18.76 12.97 12.11
N GLU A 206 19.41 13.20 13.25
CA GLU A 206 18.88 12.98 14.61
C GLU A 206 18.63 11.51 14.97
N GLY A 207 19.28 10.58 14.27
CA GLY A 207 19.13 9.14 14.49
C GLY A 207 18.01 8.53 13.63
N GLY A 208 17.23 7.60 14.20
CA GLY A 208 16.19 6.86 13.50
C GLY A 208 16.65 5.47 13.06
N ILE A 209 16.40 5.11 11.80
CA ILE A 209 16.73 3.79 11.22
C ILE A 209 17.81 3.97 10.17
N LEU A 210 18.98 3.38 10.37
CA LEU A 210 20.07 3.34 9.38
C LEU A 210 20.18 1.92 8.82
N SER A 211 20.21 1.80 7.49
CA SER A 211 20.36 0.52 6.81
C SER A 211 21.38 0.57 5.68
N SER A 212 22.01 -0.57 5.42
CA SER A 212 22.76 -0.76 4.19
C SER A 212 21.81 -0.73 2.99
N TYR A 213 22.26 -0.18 1.86
CA TYR A 213 21.50 -0.24 0.60
C TYR A 213 21.36 -1.67 0.05
N THR A 214 22.14 -2.62 0.56
CA THR A 214 22.03 -4.07 0.27
C THR A 214 21.13 -4.82 1.25
N LEU A 215 20.43 -4.14 2.16
CA LEU A 215 19.44 -4.73 3.06
C LEU A 215 18.02 -4.46 2.58
N LEU A 216 17.28 -5.52 2.26
CA LEU A 216 15.97 -5.43 1.62
C LEU A 216 14.87 -6.10 2.46
N PRO A 217 13.67 -5.48 2.56
CA PRO A 217 12.57 -6.04 3.33
C PRO A 217 11.75 -7.04 2.49
N THR A 218 12.24 -8.28 2.38
CA THR A 218 11.52 -9.39 1.71
C THR A 218 10.40 -9.99 2.56
N VAL A 219 10.26 -9.57 3.81
CA VAL A 219 9.24 -10.06 4.75
C VAL A 219 7.86 -9.39 4.55
N PRO A 220 6.76 -10.01 5.01
CA PRO A 220 5.42 -9.41 5.00
C PRO A 220 5.37 -8.02 5.64
N LYS A 221 4.46 -7.14 5.19
CA LYS A 221 4.30 -5.80 5.79
C LYS A 221 3.99 -5.88 7.30
N GLU A 222 3.28 -6.92 7.70
CA GLU A 222 2.81 -7.22 9.04
C GLU A 222 3.88 -7.83 9.95
N ASP A 223 5.10 -8.06 9.43
CA ASP A 223 6.20 -8.65 10.19
C ASP A 223 6.50 -7.85 11.48
N PRO A 224 6.74 -8.52 12.63
CA PRO A 224 6.99 -7.84 13.90
C PRO A 224 8.16 -6.85 13.88
N LEU A 225 9.24 -7.15 13.16
CA LEU A 225 10.40 -6.24 13.04
C LEU A 225 9.99 -4.98 12.29
N LEU A 226 9.30 -5.11 11.15
CA LEU A 226 8.82 -3.93 10.42
C LEU A 226 7.78 -3.14 11.22
N ALA A 227 6.96 -3.82 12.02
CA ALA A 227 6.01 -3.16 12.92
C ALA A 227 6.73 -2.36 14.02
N TYR A 228 7.79 -2.89 14.62
CA TYR A 228 8.66 -2.18 15.56
C TYR A 228 9.30 -0.96 14.90
N LEU A 229 9.94 -1.14 13.74
CA LEU A 229 10.59 -0.05 13.00
C LEU A 229 9.63 1.09 12.64
N ARG A 230 8.38 0.79 12.26
CA ARG A 230 7.37 1.82 11.94
C ARG A 230 6.86 2.60 13.16
N ARG A 231 7.06 2.11 14.39
CA ARG A 231 6.71 2.89 15.58
C ARG A 231 7.63 4.10 15.75
N GLY A 232 8.92 3.95 15.40
CA GLY A 232 9.91 5.02 15.50
C GLY A 232 10.41 5.30 16.93
N GLU A 233 10.12 4.40 17.87
CA GLU A 233 10.56 4.51 19.26
C GLU A 233 11.76 3.58 19.50
N PHE A 234 12.96 4.16 19.63
CA PHE A 234 14.22 3.42 19.75
C PHE A 234 14.92 3.74 21.08
N PRO A 235 14.60 3.00 22.17
CA PRO A 235 15.09 3.29 23.50
C PRO A 235 16.57 3.00 23.71
N HIS A 236 17.19 2.21 22.83
CA HIS A 236 18.62 1.89 22.87
C HIS A 236 19.19 1.97 21.45
N LEU A 237 20.52 2.04 21.33
CA LEU A 237 21.19 1.78 20.06
C LEU A 237 21.17 0.26 19.81
N THR A 238 20.33 -0.18 18.89
CA THR A 238 20.07 -1.59 18.65
C THR A 238 20.65 -2.03 17.31
N ARG A 239 21.24 -3.23 17.32
CA ARG A 239 21.64 -4.00 16.13
C ARG A 239 21.08 -5.41 16.20
N TRP A 240 21.04 -6.12 15.07
CA TRP A 240 20.51 -7.48 15.01
C TRP A 240 21.61 -8.50 14.73
N LYS A 241 21.59 -9.61 15.47
CA LYS A 241 22.64 -10.64 15.41
C LYS A 241 22.92 -11.17 14.00
N ASP A 242 21.88 -11.38 13.19
CA ASP A 242 22.01 -12.00 11.85
C ASP A 242 22.11 -10.97 10.72
N LEU A 243 22.14 -9.67 11.06
CA LEU A 243 22.25 -8.56 10.10
C LEU A 243 23.56 -7.78 10.24
N ASP A 244 24.40 -8.11 11.22
CA ASP A 244 25.68 -7.45 11.50
C ASP A 244 25.56 -5.92 11.41
N ASP A 245 26.26 -5.31 10.46
CA ASP A 245 26.39 -3.86 10.26
C ASP A 245 25.36 -3.30 9.25
N ALA A 246 24.38 -4.12 8.86
CA ALA A 246 23.43 -3.78 7.82
C ALA A 246 22.20 -3.03 8.34
N LEU A 247 21.89 -3.09 9.65
CA LEU A 247 20.74 -2.41 10.25
C LEU A 247 21.06 -1.90 11.66
N PHE A 248 20.82 -0.61 11.87
CA PHE A 248 20.88 0.04 13.18
C PHE A 248 19.61 0.84 13.43
N THR A 249 19.23 0.89 14.71
CA THR A 249 18.22 1.84 15.18
C THR A 249 18.69 2.54 16.43
N GLY A 250 18.45 3.83 16.56
CA GLY A 250 18.80 4.58 17.76
C GLY A 250 18.42 6.05 17.63
N GLN A 251 18.23 6.72 18.76
CA GLN A 251 18.06 8.18 18.79
C GLN A 251 19.41 8.89 18.77
N LYS A 252 19.38 10.19 18.42
CA LYS A 252 20.56 11.07 18.34
C LYS A 252 21.55 10.90 19.49
N ASP A 253 21.06 10.85 20.72
CA ASP A 253 21.92 10.79 21.91
C ASP A 253 22.72 9.50 22.00
N HIS A 254 22.12 8.37 21.63
CA HIS A 254 22.81 7.08 21.60
C HIS A 254 23.83 7.01 20.45
N VAL A 255 23.48 7.54 19.28
CA VAL A 255 24.41 7.60 18.11
C VAL A 255 25.61 8.49 18.43
N ARG A 256 25.37 9.66 19.03
CA ARG A 256 26.42 10.58 19.48
C ARG A 256 27.33 9.97 20.54
N SER A 257 26.74 9.26 21.52
CA SER A 257 27.51 8.58 22.55
C SER A 257 28.42 7.48 21.97
N ALA A 258 27.90 6.71 21.01
CA ALA A 258 28.70 5.73 20.27
C ALA A 258 29.85 6.39 19.50
N PHE A 259 29.59 7.54 18.86
CA PHE A 259 30.63 8.29 18.15
C PHE A 259 31.70 8.87 19.09
N GLN A 260 31.29 9.40 20.25
CA GLN A 260 32.22 9.89 21.27
C GLN A 260 33.12 8.78 21.83
N ALA A 261 32.61 7.56 21.98
CA ALA A 261 33.42 6.42 22.40
C ALA A 261 34.58 6.12 21.43
N ILE A 262 34.40 6.41 20.14
CA ILE A 262 35.43 6.22 19.10
C ILE A 262 36.49 7.32 19.18
N ILE A 263 36.06 8.58 19.33
CA ILE A 263 37.00 9.70 19.48
C ILE A 263 37.92 9.47 20.69
N ASN A 264 37.37 8.88 21.75
CA ASN A 264 38.10 8.57 22.98
C ASN A 264 38.81 7.21 22.96
N ALA A 265 38.73 6.46 21.84
CA ALA A 265 39.38 5.16 21.73
C ALA A 265 40.90 5.29 21.59
N GLU A 266 41.61 4.23 21.97
CA GLU A 266 43.07 4.18 21.85
C GLU A 266 43.51 4.28 20.37
N PRO A 267 44.56 5.06 20.04
CA PRO A 267 45.05 5.21 18.68
C PRO A 267 45.40 3.88 17.98
N THR A 268 45.93 2.92 18.72
CA THR A 268 46.29 1.59 18.22
C THR A 268 45.07 0.78 17.76
N LYS A 269 43.91 0.97 18.39
CA LYS A 269 42.65 0.33 17.98
C LYS A 269 42.06 1.01 16.75
N LEU A 270 42.19 2.33 16.65
CA LEU A 270 41.76 3.13 15.50
C LEU A 270 42.54 2.79 14.22
N GLU A 271 43.83 2.49 14.33
CA GLU A 271 44.67 2.09 13.19
C GLU A 271 44.37 0.66 12.70
N ALA A 272 43.97 -0.24 13.60
CA ALA A 272 43.71 -1.65 13.27
C ALA A 272 42.28 -1.93 12.80
N ALA A 273 41.31 -1.12 13.21
CA ALA A 273 39.89 -1.36 12.97
C ALA A 273 39.47 -1.01 11.54
N LYS A 274 38.59 -1.83 10.98
CA LYS A 274 37.98 -1.61 9.65
C LYS A 274 36.55 -1.08 9.74
N SER A 275 35.89 -1.30 10.87
CA SER A 275 34.53 -0.80 11.13
C SER A 275 34.42 -0.18 12.52
N LEU A 276 33.40 0.65 12.68
CA LEU A 276 33.09 1.31 13.94
C LEU A 276 32.76 0.32 15.05
N ILE A 277 32.13 -0.81 14.73
CA ILE A 277 31.69 -1.80 15.71
C ILE A 277 32.87 -2.54 16.35
N GLU A 278 34.00 -2.65 15.65
CA GLU A 278 35.23 -3.24 16.22
C GLU A 278 35.83 -2.35 17.33
N ILE A 279 35.48 -1.06 17.35
CA ILE A 279 36.02 -0.06 18.29
C ILE A 279 35.05 0.17 19.46
N VAL A 280 33.75 0.26 19.17
CA VAL A 280 32.74 0.62 20.18
C VAL A 280 32.52 -0.53 21.17
N PRO A 281 32.48 -0.25 22.49
CA PRO A 281 32.22 -1.28 23.50
C PRO A 281 30.90 -2.01 23.27
N ASN A 282 30.89 -3.32 23.54
CA ASN A 282 29.71 -4.17 23.31
C ASN A 282 28.48 -3.72 24.11
N GLU A 283 28.68 -3.05 25.24
CA GLU A 283 27.65 -2.56 26.15
C GLU A 283 26.84 -1.38 25.56
N VAL A 284 27.39 -0.68 24.56
CA VAL A 284 26.71 0.44 23.88
C VAL A 284 25.58 -0.08 22.99
N PHE A 285 25.72 -1.29 22.46
CA PHE A 285 24.75 -1.89 21.56
C PHE A 285 23.86 -2.91 22.25
N LEU A 286 22.54 -2.73 22.14
CA LEU A 286 21.60 -3.81 22.36
C LEU A 286 21.61 -4.74 21.14
N VAL A 287 21.96 -6.02 21.32
CA VAL A 287 21.93 -7.02 20.25
C VAL A 287 20.63 -7.82 20.32
N ASP A 288 19.73 -7.54 19.40
CA ASP A 288 18.42 -8.19 19.31
C ASP A 288 18.42 -9.34 18.29
N LYS A 289 17.39 -10.20 18.37
CA LYS A 289 17.16 -11.33 17.47
C LYS A 289 15.82 -11.14 16.75
N ALA A 290 15.86 -11.10 15.42
CA ALA A 290 14.65 -11.04 14.62
C ALA A 290 14.10 -12.46 14.38
N VAL A 291 12.77 -12.63 14.42
CA VAL A 291 12.10 -13.92 14.12
C VAL A 291 12.33 -14.33 12.66
N MET A 292 12.22 -13.36 11.74
CA MET A 292 12.67 -13.48 10.35
C MET A 292 13.55 -12.27 10.04
N PRO A 293 14.88 -12.42 9.93
CA PRO A 293 15.75 -11.30 9.60
C PRO A 293 15.42 -10.78 8.18
N LEU A 294 15.72 -9.52 7.91
CA LEU A 294 15.61 -8.95 6.57
C LEU A 294 16.63 -9.59 5.62
N ALA A 295 16.44 -9.45 4.31
CA ALA A 295 17.36 -10.02 3.33
C ALA A 295 18.62 -9.16 3.20
N SER A 296 19.73 -9.63 3.76
CA SER A 296 21.04 -8.98 3.65
C SER A 296 21.88 -9.57 2.50
N TYR A 297 22.38 -8.72 1.61
CA TYR A 297 23.27 -9.09 0.50
C TYR A 297 24.69 -8.54 0.72
N THR A 298 25.29 -8.86 1.86
CA THR A 298 26.72 -8.60 2.13
C THR A 298 27.62 -9.42 1.22
N GLN A 299 28.87 -9.00 1.04
CA GLN A 299 29.86 -9.70 0.23
C GLN A 299 30.06 -11.17 0.66
N ASP A 300 30.01 -11.44 1.97
CA ASP A 300 30.13 -12.80 2.52
C ASP A 300 28.96 -13.69 2.12
N ILE A 301 27.73 -13.17 2.26
CA ILE A 301 26.51 -13.88 1.85
C ILE A 301 26.52 -14.11 0.33
N ILE A 302 26.92 -13.11 -0.45
CA ILE A 302 27.01 -13.21 -1.92
C ILE A 302 28.01 -14.29 -2.32
N SER A 303 29.20 -14.28 -1.72
CA SER A 303 30.25 -15.26 -2.02
C SER A 303 29.85 -16.68 -1.64
N LYS A 304 29.11 -16.86 -0.53
CA LYS A 304 28.67 -18.17 -0.04
C LYS A 304 27.43 -18.71 -0.77
N LYS A 305 26.43 -17.87 -1.07
CA LYS A 305 25.11 -18.30 -1.57
C LYS A 305 24.89 -18.03 -3.06
N PHE A 306 25.57 -17.06 -3.65
CA PHE A 306 25.31 -16.58 -5.02
C PHE A 306 26.59 -16.49 -5.86
N PRO A 307 27.25 -17.62 -6.17
CA PRO A 307 28.56 -17.64 -6.80
C PRO A 307 28.61 -16.95 -8.17
N ARG A 308 27.56 -17.03 -8.99
CA ARG A 308 27.53 -16.34 -10.30
C ARG A 308 27.61 -14.83 -10.17
N VAL A 309 26.96 -14.26 -9.16
CA VAL A 309 27.03 -12.81 -8.88
C VAL A 309 28.38 -12.46 -8.28
N ALA A 310 28.92 -13.30 -7.40
CA ALA A 310 30.25 -13.13 -6.83
C ALA A 310 31.35 -13.10 -7.91
N GLU A 311 31.31 -14.03 -8.88
CA GLU A 311 32.23 -14.07 -10.02
C GLU A 311 32.06 -12.83 -10.92
N ALA A 312 30.82 -12.40 -11.20
CA ALA A 312 30.59 -11.18 -11.96
C ALA A 312 31.18 -9.94 -11.28
N LEU A 313 31.06 -9.83 -9.95
CA LEU A 313 31.65 -8.74 -9.16
C LEU A 313 33.19 -8.74 -9.21
N LYS A 314 33.82 -9.92 -9.24
CA LYS A 314 35.29 -10.04 -9.38
C LYS A 314 35.76 -9.59 -10.77
N THR A 315 35.03 -9.96 -11.82
CA THR A 315 35.40 -9.62 -13.21
C THR A 315 35.14 -8.16 -13.55
N SER A 316 33.99 -7.62 -13.17
CA SER A 316 33.62 -6.22 -13.38
C SER A 316 32.64 -5.78 -12.31
N LYS A 317 33.05 -4.82 -11.49
CA LYS A 317 32.19 -4.29 -10.41
C LYS A 317 30.86 -3.77 -10.94
N ALA A 318 30.86 -3.05 -12.07
CA ALA A 318 29.64 -2.57 -12.72
C ALA A 318 28.71 -3.72 -13.15
N ALA A 319 29.24 -4.71 -13.88
CA ALA A 319 28.44 -5.84 -14.35
C ALA A 319 27.93 -6.70 -13.19
N GLY A 320 28.74 -6.89 -12.16
CA GLY A 320 28.37 -7.57 -10.93
C GLY A 320 27.24 -6.87 -10.16
N LEU A 321 27.27 -5.54 -10.06
CA LEU A 321 26.20 -4.74 -9.44
C LEU A 321 24.89 -4.80 -10.23
N VAL A 322 24.95 -4.75 -11.56
CA VAL A 322 23.77 -4.96 -12.42
C VAL A 322 23.18 -6.36 -12.20
N SER A 323 24.04 -7.38 -12.15
CA SER A 323 23.64 -8.77 -11.88
C SER A 323 23.01 -8.91 -10.48
N LEU A 324 23.60 -8.26 -9.47
CA LEU A 324 23.07 -8.22 -8.10
C LEU A 324 21.69 -7.54 -8.04
N ASN A 325 21.51 -6.41 -8.73
CA ASN A 325 20.21 -5.72 -8.75
C ASN A 325 19.11 -6.58 -9.40
N LYS A 326 19.42 -7.30 -10.49
CA LYS A 326 18.51 -8.27 -11.10
C LYS A 326 18.14 -9.41 -10.16
N LEU A 327 19.13 -9.96 -9.44
CA LEU A 327 18.91 -10.99 -8.43
C LEU A 327 18.00 -10.48 -7.30
N ILE A 328 18.30 -9.31 -6.74
CA ILE A 328 17.52 -8.70 -5.65
C ILE A 328 16.08 -8.43 -6.07
N THR A 329 15.88 -7.85 -7.26
CA THR A 329 14.54 -7.60 -7.81
C THR A 329 13.75 -8.89 -7.95
N THR A 330 14.39 -9.95 -8.46
CA THR A 330 13.76 -11.28 -8.56
C THR A 330 13.45 -11.85 -7.19
N HIS A 331 14.33 -11.71 -6.20
CA HIS A 331 14.10 -12.17 -4.84
C HIS A 331 12.94 -11.46 -4.14
N LEU A 332 12.79 -10.14 -4.33
CA LEU A 332 11.63 -9.37 -3.85
C LEU A 332 10.33 -9.87 -4.49
N HIS A 333 10.36 -10.12 -5.80
CA HIS A 333 9.22 -10.67 -6.54
C HIS A 333 8.85 -12.09 -6.08
N VAL A 334 9.84 -12.99 -5.94
CA VAL A 334 9.67 -14.36 -5.43
C VAL A 334 9.09 -14.33 -4.01
N ALA A 335 9.58 -13.45 -3.13
CA ALA A 335 9.03 -13.33 -1.77
C ALA A 335 7.55 -12.89 -1.79
N TRP A 336 7.19 -11.95 -2.68
CA TRP A 336 5.80 -11.55 -2.91
C TRP A 336 4.95 -12.72 -3.45
N GLN A 337 5.45 -13.47 -4.43
CA GLN A 337 4.72 -14.61 -4.98
C GLN A 337 4.50 -15.74 -3.96
N ASN A 338 5.51 -16.03 -3.14
CA ASN A 338 5.39 -17.06 -2.10
C ASN A 338 4.41 -16.67 -0.98
N ARG A 339 4.19 -15.37 -0.74
CA ARG A 339 3.13 -14.89 0.16
C ARG A 339 1.74 -15.22 -0.37
N PHE A 340 1.54 -15.13 -1.68
CA PHE A 340 0.26 -15.35 -2.35
C PHE A 340 0.24 -16.68 -3.11
N SER A 341 0.48 -17.78 -2.38
CA SER A 341 0.62 -19.13 -2.95
C SER A 341 -0.56 -19.58 -3.79
N ASP A 342 -1.77 -19.07 -3.50
CA ASP A 342 -3.01 -19.49 -4.14
C ASP A 342 -3.32 -18.63 -5.39
N GLY A 343 -2.52 -17.59 -5.63
CA GLY A 343 -2.51 -16.80 -6.86
C GLY A 343 -3.11 -15.40 -6.75
N ILE A 344 -3.48 -14.85 -7.91
CA ILE A 344 -4.03 -13.50 -8.07
C ILE A 344 -5.48 -13.62 -8.55
N GLN A 345 -6.37 -12.87 -7.91
CA GLN A 345 -7.76 -12.74 -8.32
C GLN A 345 -8.01 -11.34 -8.87
N VAL A 346 -8.54 -11.24 -10.09
CA VAL A 346 -9.00 -9.97 -10.66
C VAL A 346 -10.52 -9.98 -10.67
N LEU A 347 -11.14 -9.14 -9.85
CA LEU A 347 -12.61 -9.18 -9.69
C LEU A 347 -13.32 -8.81 -10.99
N LYS A 348 -14.21 -9.69 -11.45
CA LYS A 348 -15.09 -9.49 -12.60
C LYS A 348 -16.55 -9.79 -12.22
N PRO A 349 -17.24 -8.87 -11.53
CA PRO A 349 -18.53 -9.17 -10.91
C PRO A 349 -19.65 -9.56 -11.87
N PHE A 350 -19.57 -9.11 -13.12
CA PHE A 350 -20.50 -9.46 -14.17
C PHE A 350 -19.70 -10.19 -15.25
N PRO A 351 -19.62 -11.54 -15.24
CA PRO A 351 -18.71 -12.29 -16.10
C PRO A 351 -19.10 -12.29 -17.59
N GLU A 352 -20.34 -11.97 -17.92
CA GLU A 352 -20.84 -11.89 -19.31
C GLU A 352 -20.34 -10.63 -20.03
N HIS A 353 -20.05 -9.57 -19.27
CA HIS A 353 -19.60 -8.26 -19.77
C HIS A 353 -18.39 -7.76 -18.96
N MET A 354 -17.94 -6.52 -19.14
CA MET A 354 -16.81 -5.92 -18.39
C MET A 354 -15.43 -6.58 -18.59
N SER A 355 -15.25 -7.46 -19.57
CA SER A 355 -13.95 -8.08 -19.87
C SER A 355 -12.88 -7.01 -20.15
N THR A 356 -13.24 -6.03 -20.96
CA THR A 356 -12.39 -4.89 -21.36
C THR A 356 -12.12 -3.97 -20.19
N LEU A 357 -13.14 -3.75 -19.35
CA LEU A 357 -13.06 -2.87 -18.20
C LEU A 357 -12.02 -3.35 -17.17
N VAL A 358 -11.91 -4.67 -16.97
CA VAL A 358 -10.90 -5.27 -16.08
C VAL A 358 -9.57 -5.58 -16.79
N GLY A 359 -9.45 -5.26 -18.09
CA GLY A 359 -8.31 -5.63 -18.93
C GLY A 359 -6.96 -5.13 -18.41
N ASN A 360 -6.88 -3.89 -17.94
CA ASN A 360 -5.65 -3.32 -17.38
C ASN A 360 -5.25 -4.03 -16.08
N ALA A 361 -6.21 -4.38 -15.23
CA ALA A 361 -5.97 -5.15 -14.01
C ALA A 361 -5.51 -6.58 -14.32
N LEU A 362 -6.10 -7.22 -15.34
CA LEU A 362 -5.67 -8.54 -15.85
C LEU A 362 -4.25 -8.51 -16.42
N GLN A 363 -3.89 -7.45 -17.13
CA GLN A 363 -2.53 -7.28 -17.64
C GLN A 363 -1.52 -7.18 -16.49
N LEU A 364 -1.80 -6.36 -15.48
CA LEU A 364 -0.96 -6.24 -14.29
C LEU A 364 -0.83 -7.59 -13.56
N ALA A 365 -1.95 -8.29 -13.34
CA ALA A 365 -1.95 -9.61 -12.70
C ALA A 365 -1.06 -10.61 -13.45
N ARG A 366 -1.11 -10.62 -14.78
CA ARG A 366 -0.24 -11.47 -15.60
C ARG A 366 1.23 -11.11 -15.46
N GLN A 367 1.57 -9.82 -15.48
CA GLN A 367 2.95 -9.37 -15.32
C GLN A 367 3.51 -9.78 -13.94
N LEU A 368 2.69 -9.70 -12.90
CA LEU A 368 3.04 -10.16 -11.55
C LEU A 368 3.14 -11.70 -11.46
N ALA A 369 2.38 -12.42 -12.27
CA ALA A 369 2.45 -13.89 -12.33
C ALA A 369 3.65 -14.41 -13.14
N THR A 370 4.16 -13.62 -14.09
CA THR A 370 5.33 -14.01 -14.91
C THR A 370 6.65 -13.85 -14.15
N CYS A 371 7.60 -14.74 -14.37
CA CYS A 371 8.94 -14.64 -13.75
C CYS A 371 9.83 -13.61 -14.45
N SER A 372 10.57 -12.82 -13.67
CA SER A 372 11.66 -11.95 -14.13
C SER A 372 12.90 -12.74 -14.56
N ASP A 373 13.71 -12.12 -15.41
CA ASP A 373 15.06 -12.60 -15.73
C ASP A 373 15.99 -12.46 -14.51
N SER A 374 16.73 -13.52 -14.21
CA SER A 374 17.64 -13.60 -13.06
C SER A 374 18.91 -14.33 -13.45
N PRO A 375 20.09 -13.87 -12.98
CA PRO A 375 21.34 -14.60 -13.16
C PRO A 375 21.31 -15.99 -12.50
N MET A 376 20.42 -16.18 -11.51
CA MET A 376 20.27 -17.40 -10.73
C MET A 376 18.78 -17.68 -10.44
N PRO A 377 18.00 -18.21 -11.40
CA PRO A 377 16.53 -18.33 -11.28
C PRO A 377 16.07 -19.29 -10.17
N GLY A 378 16.87 -20.30 -9.83
CA GLY A 378 16.55 -21.30 -8.80
C GLY A 378 16.95 -20.89 -7.37
N THR A 379 17.14 -19.60 -7.10
CA THR A 379 17.59 -19.11 -5.78
C THR A 379 16.52 -18.35 -5.02
N CYS A 380 16.69 -18.32 -3.71
CA CYS A 380 15.80 -17.68 -2.76
C CYS A 380 16.49 -16.49 -2.07
N PRO A 381 15.72 -15.54 -1.53
CA PRO A 381 16.24 -14.52 -0.64
C PRO A 381 17.08 -15.12 0.50
N PRO A 382 18.18 -14.47 0.93
CA PRO A 382 19.08 -14.96 1.96
C PRO A 382 18.42 -15.39 3.27
N ASN A 383 17.33 -14.71 3.65
CA ASN A 383 16.55 -14.92 4.86
C ASN A 383 15.43 -15.96 4.70
N LEU A 384 15.10 -16.37 3.48
CA LEU A 384 14.01 -17.29 3.16
C LEU A 384 14.57 -18.53 2.45
N ALA A 385 15.34 -19.35 3.17
CA ALA A 385 15.99 -20.54 2.60
C ALA A 385 14.99 -21.58 2.03
N LYS A 386 13.76 -21.64 2.57
CA LYS A 386 12.68 -22.53 2.14
C LYS A 386 11.64 -21.77 1.31
N CYS A 387 12.07 -21.04 0.29
CA CYS A 387 11.15 -20.42 -0.67
C CYS A 387 10.94 -21.34 -1.87
N THR A 388 9.89 -21.07 -2.64
CA THR A 388 9.70 -21.71 -3.94
C THR A 388 10.07 -20.72 -5.04
N PRO A 389 11.19 -20.92 -5.76
CA PRO A 389 11.62 -20.02 -6.81
C PRO A 389 10.58 -19.89 -7.92
N CYS A 390 10.58 -18.73 -8.59
CA CYS A 390 9.70 -18.51 -9.74
C CYS A 390 10.20 -19.35 -10.93
N VAL A 391 9.33 -20.18 -11.48
CA VAL A 391 9.63 -20.99 -12.67
C VAL A 391 8.62 -20.71 -13.76
N ALA A 392 9.10 -20.44 -14.98
CA ALA A 392 8.24 -20.14 -16.13
C ALA A 392 7.29 -21.29 -16.51
N MET A 393 7.59 -22.51 -16.04
CA MET A 393 6.83 -23.72 -16.33
C MET A 393 5.52 -23.84 -15.55
N SER A 394 5.48 -23.33 -14.32
CA SER A 394 4.31 -23.33 -13.44
C SER A 394 4.11 -21.91 -12.91
N PRO A 395 3.58 -20.99 -13.75
CA PRO A 395 3.35 -19.62 -13.32
C PRO A 395 2.25 -19.56 -12.26
N MET A 396 2.26 -18.50 -11.47
CA MET A 396 1.21 -18.20 -10.50
C MET A 396 -0.16 -18.13 -11.19
N SER A 397 -1.18 -18.71 -10.55
CA SER A 397 -2.56 -18.73 -11.10
C SER A 397 -3.16 -17.32 -11.12
N VAL A 398 -3.83 -16.97 -12.21
CA VAL A 398 -4.61 -15.73 -12.34
C VAL A 398 -6.04 -16.10 -12.69
N THR A 399 -6.98 -15.69 -11.84
CA THR A 399 -8.42 -16.01 -11.98
C THR A 399 -9.28 -14.76 -11.95
N THR A 400 -10.52 -14.85 -12.46
CA THR A 400 -11.49 -13.74 -12.46
C THR A 400 -12.79 -14.10 -11.76
N PRO A 401 -12.79 -14.19 -10.42
CA PRO A 401 -14.03 -14.45 -9.70
C PRO A 401 -14.98 -13.25 -9.78
N ALA A 402 -16.27 -13.52 -9.71
CA ALA A 402 -17.29 -12.48 -9.66
C ALA A 402 -17.38 -11.80 -8.28
N ARG A 403 -16.94 -12.48 -7.23
CA ARG A 403 -17.16 -12.08 -5.85
C ARG A 403 -15.85 -11.94 -5.11
N PHE A 404 -15.82 -11.04 -4.13
CA PHE A 404 -14.66 -10.79 -3.31
C PHE A 404 -14.59 -11.77 -2.14
N HIS A 405 -13.41 -12.35 -1.94
CA HIS A 405 -13.10 -13.21 -0.81
C HIS A 405 -11.94 -12.62 0.01
N ASN A 406 -12.10 -12.57 1.33
CA ASN A 406 -11.03 -12.11 2.22
C ASN A 406 -10.13 -13.28 2.60
N VAL A 407 -9.19 -13.65 1.72
CA VAL A 407 -8.27 -14.78 1.89
C VAL A 407 -6.83 -14.28 1.90
N SER A 408 -6.03 -14.68 2.88
CA SER A 408 -4.67 -14.17 3.09
C SER A 408 -3.64 -14.63 2.05
N LYS A 409 -3.89 -15.77 1.40
CA LYS A 409 -2.99 -16.40 0.42
C LYS A 409 -3.27 -16.02 -1.03
N VAL A 410 -4.23 -15.12 -1.25
CA VAL A 410 -4.61 -14.63 -2.57
C VAL A 410 -4.42 -13.12 -2.61
N PHE A 411 -3.77 -12.61 -3.66
CA PHE A 411 -3.74 -11.18 -3.91
C PHE A 411 -4.94 -10.78 -4.76
N THR A 412 -5.73 -9.81 -4.29
CA THR A 412 -6.93 -9.37 -5.03
C THR A 412 -6.72 -8.04 -5.73
N ILE A 413 -7.05 -7.95 -7.02
CA ILE A 413 -7.14 -6.69 -7.76
C ILE A 413 -8.61 -6.41 -8.06
N GLY A 414 -9.16 -5.36 -7.44
CA GLY A 414 -10.53 -4.93 -7.64
C GLY A 414 -10.61 -3.71 -8.55
N THR A 415 -11.46 -3.79 -9.57
CA THR A 415 -11.76 -2.67 -10.46
C THR A 415 -13.16 -2.13 -10.16
N VAL A 416 -13.22 -0.86 -9.74
CA VAL A 416 -14.47 -0.20 -9.35
C VAL A 416 -14.92 0.72 -10.48
N PRO A 417 -16.01 0.38 -11.20
CA PRO A 417 -16.56 1.23 -12.24
C PRO A 417 -17.44 2.32 -11.66
N HIS A 418 -17.54 3.43 -12.38
CA HIS A 418 -18.59 4.40 -12.19
C HIS A 418 -19.96 3.75 -12.52
N PRO A 419 -21.05 4.10 -11.81
CA PRO A 419 -22.39 3.57 -12.11
C PRO A 419 -22.79 3.72 -13.58
N TRP A 420 -22.45 4.85 -14.20
CA TRP A 420 -22.68 5.09 -15.63
C TRP A 420 -22.01 4.04 -16.53
N THR A 421 -20.70 3.82 -16.34
CA THR A 421 -19.94 2.81 -17.10
C THR A 421 -20.53 1.42 -16.90
N ARG A 422 -20.84 1.07 -15.65
CA ARG A 422 -21.44 -0.23 -15.31
C ARG A 422 -22.81 -0.41 -15.96
N THR A 423 -23.63 0.64 -16.02
CA THR A 423 -24.95 0.61 -16.67
C THR A 423 -24.84 0.36 -18.17
N LEU A 424 -23.96 1.08 -18.89
CA LEU A 424 -23.79 0.85 -20.32
C LEU A 424 -23.31 -0.57 -20.62
N LEU A 425 -22.38 -1.09 -19.81
CA LEU A 425 -21.82 -2.43 -20.01
C LEU A 425 -22.76 -3.57 -19.60
N ALA A 426 -23.63 -3.37 -18.61
CA ALA A 426 -24.48 -4.45 -18.08
C ALA A 426 -25.46 -5.01 -19.13
N ASP A 427 -25.98 -4.16 -20.01
CA ASP A 427 -26.94 -4.54 -21.05
C ASP A 427 -26.40 -4.28 -22.47
N LEU A 428 -25.11 -3.92 -22.60
CA LEU A 428 -24.49 -3.43 -23.84
C LEU A 428 -25.31 -2.32 -24.53
N ARG A 429 -25.95 -1.47 -23.72
CA ARG A 429 -26.81 -0.38 -24.18
C ARG A 429 -25.98 0.89 -24.39
N PRO A 430 -26.10 1.59 -25.54
CA PRO A 430 -25.36 2.82 -25.79
C PRO A 430 -25.91 4.05 -25.04
N SER A 431 -27.18 4.01 -24.61
CA SER A 431 -27.83 5.11 -23.88
C SER A 431 -29.02 4.62 -23.05
N PHE A 432 -29.47 5.46 -22.12
CA PHE A 432 -30.65 5.23 -21.29
C PHE A 432 -31.28 6.57 -20.90
N ASN A 433 -32.45 6.55 -20.27
CA ASN A 433 -33.19 7.75 -19.85
C ASN A 433 -33.64 7.65 -18.38
N ALA A 434 -34.22 8.72 -17.84
CA ALA A 434 -34.67 8.76 -16.45
C ALA A 434 -35.77 7.74 -16.11
N SER A 435 -36.64 7.41 -17.09
CA SER A 435 -37.68 6.38 -16.89
C SER A 435 -37.06 5.01 -16.64
N TRP A 436 -36.05 4.67 -17.43
CA TRP A 436 -35.28 3.44 -17.27
C TRP A 436 -34.61 3.33 -15.89
N ILE A 437 -34.01 4.43 -15.41
CA ILE A 437 -33.39 4.47 -14.06
C ILE A 437 -34.42 4.10 -12.99
N ARG A 438 -35.63 4.64 -13.07
CA ARG A 438 -36.67 4.42 -12.06
C ARG A 438 -37.30 3.03 -12.15
N GLN A 439 -37.47 2.49 -13.35
CA GLN A 439 -38.30 1.29 -13.60
C GLN A 439 -37.49 0.00 -13.74
N GLU A 440 -36.30 0.06 -14.33
CA GLU A 440 -35.51 -1.13 -14.71
C GLU A 440 -34.16 -1.22 -13.98
N SER A 441 -33.56 -0.08 -13.62
CA SER A 441 -32.17 -0.07 -13.13
C SER A 441 -32.03 -0.70 -11.74
N PRO A 442 -31.18 -1.74 -11.58
CA PRO A 442 -30.92 -2.31 -10.25
C PRO A 442 -30.02 -1.39 -9.43
N ARG A 443 -30.42 -1.12 -8.20
CA ARG A 443 -29.67 -0.27 -7.24
C ARG A 443 -28.41 -0.96 -6.74
N ASP A 444 -27.30 -0.22 -6.72
CA ASP A 444 -26.02 -0.60 -6.11
C ASP A 444 -25.53 -2.00 -6.52
N ALA A 445 -25.80 -2.41 -7.77
CA ALA A 445 -25.63 -3.79 -8.17
C ALA A 445 -24.16 -4.23 -8.15
N TRP A 446 -23.21 -3.31 -8.34
CA TRP A 446 -21.79 -3.65 -8.28
C TRP A 446 -21.38 -3.99 -6.84
N THR A 447 -21.72 -3.11 -5.88
CA THR A 447 -21.47 -3.32 -4.44
C THR A 447 -22.15 -4.59 -3.96
N MET A 448 -23.38 -4.86 -4.42
CA MET A 448 -24.11 -6.08 -4.11
C MET A 448 -23.38 -7.33 -4.63
N ALA A 449 -23.01 -7.33 -5.92
CA ALA A 449 -22.35 -8.48 -6.55
C ALA A 449 -21.01 -8.80 -5.90
N VAL A 450 -20.14 -7.79 -5.70
CA VAL A 450 -18.80 -7.98 -5.13
C VAL A 450 -18.86 -8.53 -3.70
N SER A 451 -19.78 -8.04 -2.88
CA SER A 451 -19.86 -8.40 -1.46
C SER A 451 -20.79 -9.58 -1.14
N GLN A 452 -21.40 -10.19 -2.16
CA GLN A 452 -22.44 -11.21 -1.96
C GLN A 452 -21.96 -12.42 -1.15
N ASP A 453 -20.77 -12.94 -1.41
CA ASP A 453 -20.25 -14.11 -0.69
C ASP A 453 -19.78 -13.77 0.72
N LEU A 454 -19.30 -12.54 0.93
CA LEU A 454 -18.81 -12.09 2.22
C LEU A 454 -19.96 -11.80 3.20
N LEU A 455 -21.07 -11.25 2.70
CA LEU A 455 -22.14 -10.69 3.53
C LEU A 455 -23.51 -11.34 3.31
N GLY A 456 -23.64 -12.26 2.36
CA GLY A 456 -24.93 -12.84 1.95
C GLY A 456 -25.79 -11.85 1.15
N THR A 457 -27.09 -12.13 1.01
CA THR A 457 -28.04 -11.33 0.22
C THR A 457 -28.84 -10.31 1.06
N GLY A 458 -29.11 -10.60 2.33
CA GLY A 458 -29.97 -9.79 3.21
C GLY A 458 -29.31 -8.57 3.88
N VAL A 459 -28.17 -8.09 3.36
CA VAL A 459 -27.42 -6.97 3.95
C VAL A 459 -27.61 -5.69 3.15
N SER A 460 -27.81 -4.57 3.86
CA SER A 460 -28.01 -3.24 3.26
C SER A 460 -26.78 -2.75 2.47
N SER A 461 -27.01 -1.97 1.41
CA SER A 461 -25.95 -1.35 0.61
C SER A 461 -24.95 -0.56 1.46
N THR A 462 -25.46 0.14 2.48
CA THR A 462 -24.65 0.90 3.44
C THR A 462 -23.64 0.03 4.18
N LYS A 463 -24.07 -1.13 4.70
CA LYS A 463 -23.16 -2.05 5.40
C LYS A 463 -22.16 -2.68 4.44
N ARG A 464 -22.57 -2.99 3.20
CA ARG A 464 -21.67 -3.49 2.15
C ARG A 464 -20.60 -2.46 1.81
N LEU A 465 -21.00 -1.21 1.60
CA LEU A 465 -20.10 -0.09 1.35
C LEU A 465 -19.04 0.07 2.44
N MET A 466 -19.41 -0.02 3.72
CA MET A 466 -18.44 0.07 4.82
C MET A 466 -17.39 -1.04 4.78
N ASN A 467 -17.81 -2.28 4.54
CA ASN A 467 -16.89 -3.41 4.40
C ASN A 467 -15.97 -3.24 3.18
N LEU A 468 -16.48 -2.70 2.07
CA LEU A 468 -15.66 -2.41 0.89
C LEU A 468 -14.66 -1.27 1.14
N LYS A 469 -15.06 -0.20 1.84
CA LYS A 469 -14.14 0.87 2.26
C LYS A 469 -13.00 0.31 3.12
N GLU A 470 -13.31 -0.58 4.05
CA GLU A 470 -12.32 -1.30 4.85
C GLU A 470 -11.43 -2.21 3.99
N ALA A 471 -12.01 -2.93 3.02
CA ALA A 471 -11.27 -3.76 2.07
C ALA A 471 -10.37 -2.95 1.10
N VAL A 472 -10.61 -1.64 0.94
CA VAL A 472 -9.77 -0.74 0.15
C VAL A 472 -8.65 -0.12 0.97
N ALA A 473 -8.99 0.44 2.14
CA ALA A 473 -8.08 1.33 2.87
C ALA A 473 -7.69 0.84 4.27
N GLY A 474 -8.22 -0.29 4.72
CA GLY A 474 -7.86 -0.91 5.99
C GLY A 474 -6.39 -1.31 6.06
N ASP A 475 -5.86 -1.41 7.28
CA ASP A 475 -4.43 -1.66 7.51
C ASP A 475 -3.95 -2.97 6.87
N TYR A 476 -4.74 -4.03 7.02
CA TYR A 476 -4.48 -5.33 6.41
C TYR A 476 -4.75 -5.33 4.89
N ALA A 477 -5.77 -4.58 4.45
CA ALA A 477 -6.20 -4.54 3.06
C ALA A 477 -5.12 -4.03 2.10
N THR A 478 -4.39 -2.97 2.50
CA THR A 478 -3.34 -2.35 1.68
C THR A 478 -2.17 -3.28 1.34
N ALA A 479 -2.02 -4.40 2.04
CA ALA A 479 -0.97 -5.38 1.77
C ALA A 479 -1.44 -6.58 0.93
N ASN A 480 -2.74 -6.82 0.84
CA ASN A 480 -3.33 -8.03 0.23
C ASN A 480 -4.25 -7.74 -0.96
N SER A 481 -4.58 -6.47 -1.19
CA SER A 481 -5.43 -6.07 -2.30
C SER A 481 -4.96 -4.78 -2.94
N LEU A 482 -5.33 -4.58 -4.20
CA LEU A 482 -5.18 -3.34 -4.94
C LEU A 482 -6.54 -2.98 -5.53
N TRP A 483 -7.02 -1.78 -5.25
CA TRP A 483 -8.29 -1.28 -5.80
C TRP A 483 -8.06 -0.11 -6.72
N VAL A 484 -8.68 -0.16 -7.91
CA VAL A 484 -8.51 0.86 -8.95
C VAL A 484 -9.84 1.32 -9.52
N ALA A 485 -9.94 2.61 -9.85
CA ALA A 485 -11.07 3.13 -10.61
C ALA A 485 -10.97 2.65 -12.08
N ALA A 486 -12.06 2.14 -12.62
CA ALA A 486 -12.06 1.48 -13.93
C ALA A 486 -11.81 2.42 -15.11
N GLU A 487 -12.23 3.67 -14.98
CA GLU A 487 -12.17 4.68 -16.03
C GLU A 487 -10.79 5.34 -16.15
N LYS A 488 -9.88 5.08 -15.19
CA LYS A 488 -8.50 5.57 -15.22
C LYS A 488 -7.56 4.47 -15.68
N ASP A 489 -6.50 4.86 -16.36
CA ASP A 489 -5.42 3.94 -16.70
C ASP A 489 -4.72 3.43 -15.44
N MET A 490 -4.10 2.25 -15.55
CA MET A 490 -3.32 1.70 -14.44
C MET A 490 -2.20 2.69 -14.09
N PRO A 491 -2.03 3.10 -12.81
CA PRO A 491 -1.00 4.07 -12.47
C PRO A 491 0.40 3.57 -12.85
N THR A 492 1.23 4.44 -13.38
CA THR A 492 2.60 4.09 -13.84
C THR A 492 3.54 3.70 -12.70
N ASP A 493 3.18 4.05 -11.46
CA ASP A 493 3.99 3.84 -10.26
C ASP A 493 3.78 2.49 -9.56
N MET A 494 3.23 1.48 -10.24
CA MET A 494 2.98 0.17 -9.63
C MET A 494 4.25 -0.48 -9.04
N SER A 495 5.43 -0.24 -9.62
CA SER A 495 6.69 -0.73 -9.05
C SER A 495 6.96 -0.22 -7.63
N TRP A 496 6.47 0.98 -7.28
CA TRP A 496 6.52 1.50 -5.90
C TRP A 496 5.48 0.87 -4.99
N TYR A 497 4.32 0.49 -5.54
CA TYR A 497 3.28 -0.20 -4.79
C TYR A 497 3.75 -1.58 -4.32
N PHE A 498 4.35 -2.35 -5.22
CA PHE A 498 4.84 -3.71 -4.94
C PHE A 498 6.25 -3.73 -4.33
N GLY A 499 7.06 -2.70 -4.59
CA GLY A 499 8.40 -2.55 -4.07
C GLY A 499 9.50 -3.23 -4.88
N PHE A 500 9.19 -3.61 -6.13
CA PHE A 500 10.13 -4.18 -7.09
C PHE A 500 9.71 -3.80 -8.51
N ALA A 501 10.64 -3.85 -9.46
CA ALA A 501 10.32 -3.62 -10.87
C ALA A 501 9.46 -4.76 -11.42
N ILE A 502 8.31 -4.42 -11.99
CA ILE A 502 7.38 -5.40 -12.55
C ILE A 502 7.91 -5.91 -13.90
N PRO A 503 7.92 -7.23 -14.15
CA PRO A 503 8.38 -7.79 -15.42
C PRO A 503 7.49 -7.34 -16.58
N GLU A 504 8.08 -6.66 -17.58
CA GLU A 504 7.36 -6.32 -18.81
C GLU A 504 7.25 -7.51 -19.76
N LYS A 505 8.25 -8.41 -19.74
CA LYS A 505 8.33 -9.61 -20.55
C LYS A 505 8.64 -10.80 -19.63
N GLY A 506 7.85 -11.85 -19.72
CA GLY A 506 8.14 -13.12 -19.03
C GLY A 506 9.28 -13.89 -19.70
N LEU A 507 9.98 -14.72 -18.92
CA LEU A 507 10.94 -15.68 -19.45
C LEU A 507 10.27 -16.57 -20.52
N GLN A 508 10.83 -16.60 -21.74
CA GLN A 508 10.31 -17.44 -22.83
C GLN A 508 10.82 -18.89 -22.75
N ASP A 509 11.99 -19.09 -22.14
CA ASP A 509 12.66 -20.38 -22.09
C ASP A 509 12.38 -21.11 -20.78
N GLY A 510 11.67 -22.23 -20.87
CA GLY A 510 11.36 -23.14 -19.77
C GLY A 510 12.55 -23.96 -19.27
N GLN A 511 13.76 -23.39 -19.22
CA GLN A 511 14.89 -24.07 -18.60
C GLN A 511 14.78 -23.91 -17.08
N ALA A 512 14.02 -24.82 -16.46
CA ALA A 512 14.15 -25.13 -15.04
C ALA A 512 15.54 -25.75 -14.81
N VAL A 513 16.59 -24.92 -14.81
CA VAL A 513 17.93 -25.36 -14.42
C VAL A 513 17.91 -25.57 -12.91
N ALA A 514 18.28 -26.78 -12.46
CA ALA A 514 18.36 -27.14 -11.04
C ALA A 514 19.05 -26.04 -10.21
N PRO A 515 18.59 -25.75 -8.97
CA PRO A 515 17.82 -26.60 -8.06
C PRO A 515 16.34 -26.18 -7.99
N VAL A 516 15.53 -26.66 -8.93
CA VAL A 516 14.08 -26.52 -8.87
C VAL A 516 13.52 -27.82 -8.25
N PRO A 517 12.69 -27.74 -7.19
CA PRO A 517 11.98 -28.88 -6.61
C PRO A 517 11.31 -29.78 -7.67
N ALA A 518 11.35 -31.10 -7.45
CA ALA A 518 10.94 -32.11 -8.44
C ALA A 518 9.46 -32.00 -8.87
N ASP A 519 8.59 -31.49 -8.01
CA ASP A 519 7.17 -31.19 -8.26
C ASP A 519 6.96 -30.09 -9.31
N ARG A 520 8.00 -29.33 -9.63
CA ARG A 520 7.98 -28.25 -10.63
C ARG A 520 8.89 -28.51 -11.82
N GLN A 521 9.53 -29.68 -11.89
CA GLN A 521 10.22 -30.11 -13.10
C GLN A 521 9.16 -30.45 -14.17
N PRO A 522 9.45 -30.16 -15.45
CA PRO A 522 8.59 -30.59 -16.53
C PRO A 522 8.31 -32.09 -16.41
N ASP A 523 7.03 -32.47 -16.45
CA ASP A 523 6.68 -33.82 -16.85
C ASP A 523 7.39 -34.10 -18.17
N LYS A 524 8.04 -35.27 -18.33
CA LYS A 524 8.81 -35.62 -19.55
C LYS A 524 7.98 -35.48 -20.85
N LYS A 525 6.66 -35.38 -20.73
CA LYS A 525 5.68 -35.21 -21.81
C LYS A 525 5.36 -33.74 -22.16
N GLN A 526 5.60 -32.77 -21.27
CA GLN A 526 5.29 -31.35 -21.50
C GLN A 526 6.56 -30.53 -21.74
N LYS A 527 6.91 -30.34 -23.02
CA LYS A 527 8.11 -29.59 -23.45
C LYS A 527 7.91 -28.07 -23.56
N LYS A 528 6.70 -27.56 -23.31
CA LYS A 528 6.39 -26.12 -23.42
C LYS A 528 5.88 -25.62 -22.06
N PRO A 529 6.32 -24.45 -21.59
CA PRO A 529 5.78 -23.86 -20.37
C PRO A 529 4.26 -23.74 -20.52
N HIS A 530 3.52 -23.96 -19.42
CA HIS A 530 2.10 -23.61 -19.38
C HIS A 530 1.99 -22.10 -19.63
N ARG A 531 1.76 -21.70 -20.88
CA ARG A 531 1.46 -20.30 -21.24
C ARG A 531 0.29 -19.88 -20.35
N ASN A 532 0.45 -18.75 -19.63
CA ASN A 532 -0.55 -18.11 -18.78
C ASN A 532 -1.98 -18.47 -19.23
N THR A 533 -2.57 -19.47 -18.59
CA THR A 533 -3.94 -19.96 -18.83
C THR A 533 -5.00 -19.04 -18.22
N GLY A 534 -4.59 -17.87 -17.70
CA GLY A 534 -5.50 -16.88 -17.15
C GLY A 534 -6.34 -16.19 -18.23
N PRO A 535 -7.55 -15.72 -17.88
CA PRO A 535 -8.58 -15.23 -18.81
C PRO A 535 -8.10 -14.02 -19.63
N VAL A 536 -8.12 -14.12 -20.97
CA VAL A 536 -7.72 -13.04 -21.92
C VAL A 536 -8.97 -12.31 -22.39
N VAL A 537 -8.92 -10.99 -22.42
CA VAL A 537 -9.94 -10.16 -23.08
C VAL A 537 -9.92 -10.47 -24.57
N SER A 538 -11.01 -11.00 -25.11
CA SER A 538 -11.06 -11.31 -26.53
C SER A 538 -11.11 -10.03 -27.38
N PRO A 539 -10.54 -10.02 -28.60
CA PRO A 539 -10.63 -8.86 -29.48
C PRO A 539 -12.07 -8.46 -29.80
N LYS A 540 -12.99 -9.44 -29.82
CA LYS A 540 -14.42 -9.21 -30.07
C LYS A 540 -15.10 -8.48 -28.92
N GLU A 541 -14.90 -8.94 -27.68
CA GLU A 541 -15.42 -8.23 -26.49
C GLU A 541 -14.87 -6.80 -26.43
N LYS A 542 -13.57 -6.64 -26.69
CA LYS A 542 -12.93 -5.31 -26.71
C LYS A 542 -13.56 -4.38 -27.75
N ALA A 543 -13.83 -4.87 -28.95
CA ALA A 543 -14.45 -4.06 -30.00
C ALA A 543 -15.87 -3.59 -29.64
N ILE A 544 -16.60 -4.36 -28.83
CA ILE A 544 -17.97 -4.04 -28.41
C ILE A 544 -17.98 -3.12 -27.17
N GLU A 545 -17.17 -3.43 -26.16
CA GLU A 545 -17.21 -2.74 -24.87
C GLU A 545 -16.40 -1.44 -24.86
N GLN A 546 -15.30 -1.34 -25.62
CA GLN A 546 -14.43 -0.15 -25.61
C GLN A 546 -15.18 1.14 -25.98
N PRO A 547 -16.01 1.20 -27.03
CA PRO A 547 -16.77 2.40 -27.36
C PRO A 547 -17.71 2.85 -26.23
N LEU A 548 -18.32 1.92 -25.51
CA LEU A 548 -19.19 2.22 -24.37
C LEU A 548 -18.39 2.78 -23.19
N ILE A 549 -17.19 2.26 -22.96
CA ILE A 549 -16.27 2.77 -21.92
C ILE A 549 -15.80 4.18 -22.26
N ASP A 550 -15.45 4.43 -23.53
CA ASP A 550 -14.98 5.75 -23.97
C ASP A 550 -16.09 6.80 -23.88
N GLU A 551 -17.31 6.42 -24.24
CA GLU A 551 -18.50 7.24 -24.06
C GLU A 551 -18.79 7.51 -22.58
N ALA A 552 -18.69 6.50 -21.72
CA ALA A 552 -18.82 6.70 -20.27
C ALA A 552 -17.78 7.69 -19.73
N LYS A 553 -16.51 7.56 -20.14
CA LYS A 553 -15.43 8.49 -19.76
C LYS A 553 -15.76 9.92 -20.17
N ARG A 554 -16.30 10.12 -21.38
CA ARG A 554 -16.74 11.45 -21.87
C ARG A 554 -17.79 12.06 -20.94
N VAL A 555 -18.86 11.32 -20.62
CA VAL A 555 -19.96 11.81 -19.78
C VAL A 555 -19.51 12.07 -18.33
N ILE A 556 -18.67 11.20 -17.77
CA ILE A 556 -18.12 11.35 -16.41
C ILE A 556 -17.22 12.59 -16.31
N ALA A 557 -16.52 12.95 -17.40
CA ALA A 557 -15.67 14.13 -17.42
C ALA A 557 -16.44 15.47 -17.56
N LEU A 558 -17.75 15.43 -17.83
CA LEU A 558 -18.57 16.64 -17.98
C LEU A 558 -18.70 17.40 -16.67
N ARG A 559 -18.18 18.63 -16.66
CA ARG A 559 -18.31 19.60 -15.56
C ARG A 559 -19.46 20.59 -15.75
N ARG A 560 -19.91 20.79 -17.00
CA ARG A 560 -21.01 21.72 -17.32
C ARG A 560 -22.35 21.04 -17.11
N SER A 561 -23.34 21.81 -16.69
CA SER A 561 -24.72 21.32 -16.59
C SER A 561 -25.30 21.11 -17.99
N THR A 562 -25.34 19.85 -18.41
CA THR A 562 -26.03 19.34 -19.61
C THR A 562 -27.10 18.33 -19.19
N ASP A 563 -27.98 17.94 -20.11
CA ASP A 563 -28.98 16.89 -19.82
C ASP A 563 -28.33 15.55 -19.47
N GLU A 564 -27.20 15.22 -20.12
CA GLU A 564 -26.38 14.05 -19.76
C GLU A 564 -25.82 14.17 -18.33
N SER A 565 -25.34 15.35 -17.92
CA SER A 565 -24.84 15.55 -16.55
C SER A 565 -25.93 15.43 -15.49
N LYS A 566 -27.16 15.88 -15.80
CA LYS A 566 -28.33 15.75 -14.91
C LYS A 566 -28.78 14.29 -14.82
N LEU A 567 -28.77 13.58 -15.94
CA LEU A 567 -29.05 12.15 -15.97
C LEU A 567 -27.99 11.36 -15.20
N ARG A 568 -26.71 11.74 -15.34
CA ARG A 568 -25.61 11.17 -14.56
C ARG A 568 -25.83 11.36 -13.07
N ALA A 569 -26.14 12.59 -12.62
CA ALA A 569 -26.44 12.87 -11.22
C ALA A 569 -27.64 12.06 -10.70
N SER A 570 -28.67 11.85 -11.53
CA SER A 570 -29.83 11.01 -11.20
C SER A 570 -29.44 9.54 -11.01
N LEU A 571 -28.56 9.02 -11.88
CA LEU A 571 -28.05 7.65 -11.77
C LEU A 571 -27.15 7.47 -10.54
N GLU A 572 -26.30 8.45 -10.24
CA GLU A 572 -25.44 8.46 -9.05
C GLU A 572 -26.27 8.47 -7.76
N ALA A 573 -27.33 9.29 -7.72
CA ALA A 573 -28.28 9.32 -6.60
C ALA A 573 -29.08 8.01 -6.47
N TRP A 574 -29.35 7.30 -7.57
CA TRP A 574 -29.97 5.97 -7.54
C TRP A 574 -29.01 4.89 -7.03
N ASN A 575 -27.72 5.03 -7.31
CA ASN A 575 -26.65 4.09 -6.95
C ASN A 575 -25.67 4.73 -5.94
N MET A 576 -26.18 5.13 -4.79
CA MET A 576 -25.41 5.89 -3.81
C MET A 576 -24.16 5.14 -3.34
N ALA A 577 -24.26 3.81 -3.12
CA ALA A 577 -23.13 3.03 -2.61
C ALA A 577 -22.06 2.81 -3.68
N ASP A 578 -22.47 2.48 -4.91
CA ASP A 578 -21.53 2.30 -6.04
C ASP A 578 -20.83 3.63 -6.38
N THR A 579 -21.55 4.76 -6.31
CA THR A 579 -20.95 6.08 -6.53
C THR A 579 -19.94 6.42 -5.43
N GLU A 580 -20.30 6.19 -4.17
CA GLU A 580 -19.44 6.48 -3.02
C GLU A 580 -18.16 5.64 -3.00
N ILE A 581 -18.24 4.32 -3.27
CA ILE A 581 -17.04 3.48 -3.32
C ILE A 581 -16.13 3.84 -4.50
N TRP A 582 -16.70 4.20 -5.65
CA TRP A 582 -15.93 4.70 -6.80
C TRP A 582 -15.18 5.99 -6.46
N LYS A 583 -15.86 6.98 -5.85
CA LYS A 583 -15.23 8.22 -5.38
C LYS A 583 -14.12 7.94 -4.36
N PHE A 584 -14.39 7.07 -3.40
CA PHE A 584 -13.45 6.70 -2.34
C PHE A 584 -12.17 6.07 -2.90
N VAL A 585 -12.28 5.07 -3.78
CA VAL A 585 -11.12 4.42 -4.41
C VAL A 585 -10.31 5.42 -5.22
N ARG A 586 -10.98 6.24 -6.04
CA ARG A 586 -10.32 7.26 -6.85
C ARG A 586 -9.54 8.27 -6.00
N ALA A 587 -10.15 8.78 -4.92
CA ALA A 587 -9.49 9.70 -4.00
C ALA A 587 -8.32 9.03 -3.24
N PHE A 588 -8.49 7.79 -2.79
CA PHE A 588 -7.44 7.03 -2.11
C PHE A 588 -6.21 6.81 -3.01
N GLN A 589 -6.43 6.48 -4.29
CA GLN A 589 -5.36 6.36 -5.28
C GLN A 589 -4.67 7.71 -5.56
N SER A 590 -5.45 8.77 -5.75
CA SER A 590 -4.91 10.13 -5.97
C SER A 590 -4.04 10.57 -4.78
N ARG A 591 -4.45 10.30 -3.55
CA ARG A 591 -3.65 10.61 -2.35
C ARG A 591 -2.34 9.83 -2.30
N ARG A 592 -2.38 8.52 -2.60
CA ARG A 592 -1.17 7.68 -2.66
C ARG A 592 -0.15 8.24 -3.67
N HIS A 593 -0.63 8.68 -4.83
CA HIS A 593 0.22 9.28 -5.86
C HIS A 593 0.83 10.60 -5.38
N LYS A 594 0.00 11.49 -4.80
CA LYS A 594 0.44 12.76 -4.22
C LYS A 594 1.51 12.57 -3.15
N GLU A 595 1.32 11.61 -2.24
CA GLU A 595 2.27 11.28 -1.18
C GLU A 595 3.65 10.93 -1.77
N ARG A 596 3.66 10.08 -2.80
CA ARG A 596 4.89 9.64 -3.47
C ARG A 596 5.58 10.78 -4.22
N GLU A 597 4.83 11.59 -4.97
CA GLU A 597 5.39 12.76 -5.67
C GLU A 597 5.96 13.80 -4.70
N GLN A 598 5.27 14.06 -3.58
CA GLN A 598 5.76 14.98 -2.55
C GLN A 598 7.04 14.46 -1.91
N TRP A 599 7.09 13.16 -1.61
CA TRP A 599 8.30 12.53 -1.11
C TRP A 599 9.45 12.66 -2.12
N GLU A 600 9.24 12.34 -3.39
CA GLU A 600 10.28 12.40 -4.43
C GLU A 600 10.83 13.82 -4.61
N LYS A 601 9.97 14.85 -4.50
CA LYS A 601 10.39 16.27 -4.52
C LYS A 601 11.24 16.68 -3.33
N MET A 602 10.95 16.15 -2.14
CA MET A 602 11.78 16.39 -0.95
C MET A 602 13.08 15.60 -1.03
N GLU A 603 13.01 14.38 -1.54
CA GLU A 603 14.15 13.49 -1.65
C GLU A 603 15.16 14.00 -2.69
N SER A 604 14.73 14.57 -3.82
CA SER A 604 15.64 15.06 -4.86
C SER A 604 16.64 16.13 -4.39
N GLN A 605 16.42 16.71 -3.21
CA GLN A 605 17.34 17.61 -2.52
C GLN A 605 18.56 16.87 -1.94
N TYR A 606 18.44 15.55 -1.72
CA TYR A 606 19.46 14.67 -1.19
C TYR A 606 20.15 13.89 -2.33
N SER A 607 21.41 13.51 -2.13
CA SER A 607 22.18 12.60 -3.00
C SER A 607 22.36 13.01 -4.48
N SER A 608 22.10 14.28 -4.81
CA SER A 608 22.25 14.86 -6.16
C SER A 608 21.53 14.08 -7.26
N GLY A 609 20.45 13.34 -6.95
CA GLY A 609 19.67 12.57 -7.91
C GLY A 609 20.11 11.11 -8.13
N SER A 610 20.92 10.54 -7.25
CA SER A 610 21.21 9.09 -7.22
C SER A 610 19.97 8.30 -6.80
N GLY A 611 19.69 7.15 -7.43
CA GLY A 611 18.53 6.33 -7.06
C GLY A 611 17.16 6.89 -7.48
N THR A 612 17.10 7.76 -8.48
CA THR A 612 15.85 8.32 -9.03
C THR A 612 15.36 7.54 -10.24
N GLU A 613 14.05 7.59 -10.56
CA GLU A 613 13.49 6.89 -11.73
C GLU A 613 13.99 7.42 -13.06
N LYS A 614 14.41 8.69 -13.11
CA LYS A 614 15.01 9.31 -14.30
C LYS A 614 16.49 8.95 -14.47
N GLY A 615 17.03 8.12 -13.57
CA GLY A 615 18.44 7.85 -13.44
C GLY A 615 19.23 9.08 -12.98
N ARG A 616 20.55 8.94 -12.91
CA ARG A 616 21.42 10.06 -12.56
C ARG A 616 21.26 11.23 -13.54
N SER A 617 21.30 12.46 -13.01
CA SER A 617 21.14 13.69 -13.79
C SER A 617 22.16 13.80 -14.93
N ALA A 618 21.76 14.44 -16.04
CA ALA A 618 22.64 14.70 -17.18
C ALA A 618 23.88 15.51 -16.76
N TRP A 619 23.70 16.44 -15.81
CA TRP A 619 24.79 17.23 -15.23
C TRP A 619 25.83 16.37 -14.50
N ASN A 620 25.39 15.44 -13.64
CA ASN A 620 26.30 14.54 -12.92
C ASN A 620 27.04 13.61 -13.89
N ARG A 621 26.38 13.17 -14.97
CA ARG A 621 26.99 12.34 -16.02
C ARG A 621 28.03 13.12 -16.83
N TRP A 622 27.79 14.41 -17.04
CA TRP A 622 28.73 15.32 -17.70
C TRP A 622 29.96 15.64 -16.82
N GLN A 623 29.77 15.86 -15.51
CA GLN A 623 30.88 16.07 -14.57
C GLN A 623 31.83 14.87 -14.52
N ASP A 624 31.30 13.64 -14.44
CA ASP A 624 32.11 12.42 -14.51
C ASP A 624 32.94 12.34 -15.81
N GLY A 625 32.39 12.86 -16.93
CA GLY A 625 33.08 12.90 -18.22
C GLY A 625 34.28 13.84 -18.25
N LYS A 626 34.28 14.90 -17.43
CA LYS A 626 35.40 15.84 -17.32
C LYS A 626 36.56 15.26 -16.51
N GLU A 627 36.27 14.52 -15.44
CA GLU A 627 37.31 13.87 -14.63
C GLU A 627 38.13 12.85 -15.45
N HIS A 628 37.51 12.16 -16.41
CA HIS A 628 38.19 11.24 -17.32
C HIS A 628 38.98 11.91 -18.46
N GLN A 629 38.69 13.17 -18.80
CA GLN A 629 39.45 13.91 -19.83
C GLN A 629 40.71 14.60 -19.27
N GLY A 630 40.92 14.58 -17.95
CA GLY A 630 42.10 15.14 -17.28
C GLY A 630 43.30 14.20 -17.17
N GLU A 631 43.18 12.92 -17.54
CA GLU A 631 44.32 12.00 -17.62
C GLU A 631 44.95 12.05 -19.02
N PRO A 632 46.20 12.52 -19.18
CA PRO A 632 46.87 12.44 -20.48
C PRO A 632 47.06 10.97 -20.88
N PRO A 633 46.90 10.63 -22.16
CA PRO A 633 47.10 9.25 -22.62
C PRO A 633 48.53 8.82 -22.31
N LYS A 634 48.68 7.71 -21.57
CA LYS A 634 49.97 7.02 -21.45
C LYS A 634 50.41 6.61 -22.86
N GLN A 635 51.39 7.33 -23.40
CA GLN A 635 52.08 6.93 -24.62
C GLN A 635 52.80 5.61 -24.36
N THR A 636 52.24 4.52 -24.87
CA THR A 636 52.99 3.28 -25.07
C THR A 636 53.90 3.47 -26.27
N SER A 637 55.16 3.83 -26.02
CA SER A 637 56.22 3.78 -27.02
C SER A 637 56.57 2.31 -27.30
N ALA A 638 56.02 1.77 -28.40
CA ALA A 638 56.51 0.53 -28.98
C ALA A 638 57.81 0.84 -29.74
N SER A 639 58.96 0.54 -29.14
CA SER A 639 60.24 0.47 -29.85
C SER A 639 60.28 -0.82 -30.67
N LYS A 640 60.41 -0.68 -31.98
CA LYS A 640 60.82 -1.77 -32.89
C LYS A 640 62.25 -2.20 -32.57
N ALA A 641 62.45 -3.51 -32.45
CA ALA A 641 63.63 -4.24 -32.90
C ALA A 641 63.12 -5.55 -33.49
#